data_AF-A0A440B529-F1
#
_entry.id   AF-A0A440B529-F1
#
_cell.length_a   1.000
_cell.length_b   1.000
_cell.length_c   1.000
_cell.angle_alpha   90.00
_cell.angle_beta   90.00
_cell.angle_gamma   90.00
#
_symmetry.space_group_name_H-M   'P 1'
#
loop_
_entity.id
_entity.type
_entity.pdbx_description
1 polymer ?
#
loop_
_entity_poly.entity_id
_entity_poly.type
_entity_poly.pdbx_seq_one_letter_code
_entity_poly.pdbx_strand_id
1 'polypeptide(L)'
;MPFVAAGALTISDVNDGLSALLTQEAFVVPTESDGSGGDFSLASTTLNVYMGGTDVSAHWQVTALPSVGVTGNLVGRTYTVTALSTDAGYVDLVASRIGYPSLTSRFSVTKAKRGAPGKNFSIVTSRPGFTFRDGVADPANQIITLTVVRQNLTDKALYFASNGAALETDEGVLSLRGYLQGMPGAGSGDTCYVELEDLGDANEMHVTVVIGEVTQVAHIPRIEMNTGQRGTIQTARAIVGTVWSDAEAEVAISEAGGGSPLRGDVVTLYNTGAGFSQTRVRTTEGAWAALAAFFGGDVLVDGSIVADKIAAQAILSVHIGANQILATHIAANQISAGHVTSGAISTQKLLVSGAGNALNPDPAFEDTDYWAALSLSGVGSRAITSVSNAYAGSKVMRATGDSVNYPTTPNFFAIDPTKTYLLEIVAREVVGPTRFYGVWQFRDASGVIIPHAGGLGAWPGGGVDRWYFPSPAILPSGGAWTRYTLAVGPNGAAQFPLNARFMGFGWLANYSEAATDVMDFGMVRVSEMGRGELIVDGAITSSKLTTGELITLSAQIKDAIITDAKIASLSAAKLQAGTALAGSLTVSGTALSTIDERAADPAARINLGPITKVDPGKITVSGSTTLADWRNPGDLTTINGNQLGTGTVRAEAAVFGQRGIQVDDVQFDFNNPTANKVSWTAGTIRYIGDDGNIVTRSITAGDGTWTSGTLFICYQKDATVLTATTNAATAFDDDYVILAAYKGDKHLVTDYGRTIIDGGLLKTGTVIADQARLNSIDSDAIQADAVEARHIGSEQVDTVHLKAGSITTDKLQSTELSAMFATIGTFQTAATGARTVISDGLYQVFDANNVERVRLGVW
;
A
#
# COMPACT_ATOMS: atom_id res chain seq x y z
N MET A 1 -9.72 30.46 -30.20
CA MET A 1 -9.31 29.38 -31.14
C MET A 1 -7.80 29.20 -31.01
N PRO A 2 -7.20 28.00 -31.18
CA PRO A 2 -7.79 26.82 -31.78
C PRO A 2 -7.64 25.53 -30.95
N PHE A 3 -8.39 24.56 -31.45
CA PHE A 3 -8.32 23.13 -31.23
C PHE A 3 -7.18 22.54 -32.10
N VAL A 4 -6.83 21.27 -31.82
CA VAL A 4 -6.25 20.24 -32.72
C VAL A 4 -4.74 19.94 -32.66
N ALA A 5 -4.45 18.89 -31.86
CA ALA A 5 -3.74 17.63 -32.16
C ALA A 5 -2.31 17.56 -32.74
N ALA A 6 -1.60 16.57 -32.16
CA ALA A 6 -0.43 15.82 -32.64
C ALA A 6 0.97 16.48 -32.53
N GLY A 7 1.59 16.31 -31.36
CA GLY A 7 3.02 16.52 -31.12
C GLY A 7 3.29 16.71 -29.64
N ALA A 8 3.88 15.72 -28.95
CA ALA A 8 4.28 15.87 -27.56
C ALA A 8 5.35 16.97 -27.46
N LEU A 9 4.94 18.17 -27.04
CA LEU A 9 5.83 19.24 -26.62
C LEU A 9 6.21 18.96 -25.15
N THR A 10 7.37 18.35 -24.95
CA THR A 10 7.97 18.24 -23.62
C THR A 10 8.58 19.59 -23.26
N ILE A 11 7.93 20.33 -22.35
CA ILE A 11 8.54 21.45 -21.65
C ILE A 11 9.45 20.84 -20.57
N SER A 12 10.76 20.90 -20.76
CA SER A 12 11.74 20.63 -19.72
C SER A 12 11.86 21.86 -18.83
N ASP A 13 11.58 21.72 -17.53
CA ASP A 13 11.92 22.72 -16.53
C ASP A 13 13.44 22.94 -16.56
N VAL A 14 13.85 24.20 -16.69
CA VAL A 14 15.26 24.60 -16.79
C VAL A 14 15.93 24.67 -15.41
N ASN A 15 15.18 24.41 -14.32
CA ASN A 15 15.66 24.48 -12.93
C ASN A 15 15.91 23.12 -12.26
N ASP A 16 15.62 21.99 -12.90
CA ASP A 16 15.91 20.68 -12.32
C ASP A 16 17.38 20.28 -12.57
N GLY A 17 18.20 20.39 -11.52
CA GLY A 17 19.63 20.04 -11.56
C GLY A 17 19.87 18.58 -11.96
N LEU A 18 20.82 18.37 -12.87
CA LEU A 18 21.23 17.07 -13.37
C LEU A 18 22.41 16.52 -12.53
N SER A 19 22.30 15.32 -11.98
CA SER A 19 23.35 14.72 -11.13
C SER A 19 23.63 13.27 -11.47
N ALA A 20 24.90 12.86 -11.53
CA ALA A 20 25.31 11.47 -11.74
C ALA A 20 25.93 10.90 -10.46
N LEU A 21 25.44 9.75 -10.01
CA LEU A 21 25.83 9.11 -8.76
C LEU A 21 26.20 7.65 -8.99
N LEU A 22 27.30 7.22 -8.39
CA LEU A 22 27.76 5.83 -8.41
C LEU A 22 27.16 5.06 -7.23
N THR A 23 26.84 3.77 -7.43
CA THR A 23 26.45 2.90 -6.31
C THR A 23 27.59 2.63 -5.34
N GLN A 24 28.83 2.73 -5.81
CA GLN A 24 30.05 2.68 -5.02
C GLN A 24 31.13 3.54 -5.67
N GLU A 25 31.81 4.39 -4.89
CA GLU A 25 32.84 5.31 -5.40
C GLU A 25 34.27 4.78 -5.25
N ALA A 26 34.51 3.85 -4.31
CA ALA A 26 35.80 3.17 -4.18
C ALA A 26 35.68 1.74 -3.63
N PHE A 27 36.67 0.90 -3.95
CA PHE A 27 36.80 -0.47 -3.46
C PHE A 27 38.26 -0.83 -3.15
N VAL A 28 38.51 -1.50 -2.02
CA VAL A 28 39.85 -1.94 -1.60
C VAL A 28 39.92 -3.46 -1.69
N VAL A 29 40.94 -3.96 -2.39
CA VAL A 29 41.16 -5.38 -2.64
C VAL A 29 42.27 -5.90 -1.74
N PRO A 30 41.99 -6.81 -0.79
CA PRO A 30 43.04 -7.47 0.00
C PRO A 30 43.92 -8.35 -0.89
N THR A 31 45.23 -8.30 -0.68
CA THR A 31 46.21 -9.10 -1.45
C THR A 31 47.33 -9.64 -0.55
N GLU A 32 48.08 -10.62 -1.05
CA GLU A 32 49.27 -11.14 -0.39
C GLU A 32 50.37 -10.08 -0.22
N SER A 33 51.43 -10.40 0.52
CA SER A 33 52.50 -9.45 0.85
C SER A 33 53.25 -8.91 -0.38
N ASP A 34 53.23 -9.65 -1.48
CA ASP A 34 53.81 -9.23 -2.77
C ASP A 34 52.79 -8.52 -3.69
N GLY A 35 51.51 -8.44 -3.31
CA GLY A 35 50.44 -7.83 -4.11
C GLY A 35 49.70 -8.77 -5.07
N SER A 36 49.95 -10.08 -4.99
CA SER A 36 49.23 -11.12 -5.75
C SER A 36 47.95 -11.59 -5.03
N GLY A 37 47.08 -12.32 -5.74
CA GLY A 37 45.97 -13.06 -5.11
C GLY A 37 44.82 -12.23 -4.51
N GLY A 38 44.31 -11.21 -5.22
CA GLY A 38 43.16 -10.41 -4.76
C GLY A 38 41.80 -10.85 -5.34
N ASP A 39 40.73 -10.73 -4.54
CA ASP A 39 39.35 -10.97 -4.96
C ASP A 39 38.66 -9.67 -5.41
N PHE A 40 38.23 -9.63 -6.67
CA PHE A 40 37.58 -8.49 -7.31
C PHE A 40 36.07 -8.68 -7.48
N SER A 41 35.48 -9.78 -6.96
CA SER A 41 34.08 -10.14 -7.17
C SER A 41 33.08 -9.05 -6.76
N LEU A 42 33.44 -8.20 -5.80
CA LEU A 42 32.62 -7.07 -5.32
C LEU A 42 33.12 -5.70 -5.79
N ALA A 43 34.16 -5.63 -6.61
CA ALA A 43 34.71 -4.39 -7.15
C ALA A 43 33.88 -3.87 -8.35
N SER A 44 32.62 -3.52 -8.10
CA SER A 44 31.64 -3.15 -9.12
C SER A 44 30.84 -1.89 -8.73
N THR A 45 30.49 -1.08 -9.74
CA THR A 45 29.67 0.11 -9.53
C THR A 45 28.71 0.38 -10.68
N THR A 46 27.57 1.01 -10.40
CA THR A 46 26.58 1.42 -11.40
C THR A 46 26.40 2.92 -11.41
N LEU A 47 26.44 3.55 -12.60
CA LEU A 47 26.18 4.97 -12.78
C LEU A 47 24.68 5.24 -12.96
N ASN A 48 24.10 6.02 -12.05
CA ASN A 48 22.71 6.50 -12.11
C ASN A 48 22.68 8.01 -12.36
N VAL A 49 21.81 8.48 -13.25
CA VAL A 49 21.60 9.89 -13.56
C VAL A 49 20.21 10.31 -13.09
N TYR A 50 20.16 11.35 -12.27
CA TYR A 50 18.95 11.94 -11.73
C TYR A 50 18.74 13.35 -12.29
N MET A 51 17.48 13.74 -12.45
CA MET A 51 17.06 15.08 -12.81
C MET A 51 15.92 15.48 -11.86
N GLY A 52 16.12 16.52 -11.05
CA GLY A 52 15.11 16.96 -10.07
C GLY A 52 14.72 15.87 -9.05
N GLY A 53 15.65 14.97 -8.71
CA GLY A 53 15.41 13.82 -7.81
C GLY A 53 14.75 12.60 -8.47
N THR A 54 14.37 12.68 -9.74
CA THR A 54 13.83 11.53 -10.50
C THR A 54 14.94 10.78 -11.21
N ASP A 55 14.97 9.45 -11.10
CA ASP A 55 15.91 8.62 -11.86
C ASP A 55 15.54 8.64 -13.36
N VAL A 56 16.41 9.24 -14.17
CA VAL A 56 16.24 9.34 -15.62
C VAL A 56 17.29 8.52 -16.37
N SER A 57 18.01 7.64 -15.68
CA SER A 57 19.18 6.90 -16.20
C SER A 57 18.90 6.10 -17.47
N ALA A 58 17.67 5.62 -17.65
CA ALA A 58 17.26 4.86 -18.84
C ALA A 58 17.39 5.67 -20.15
N HIS A 59 17.41 7.00 -20.06
CA HIS A 59 17.57 7.90 -21.20
C HIS A 59 19.03 8.29 -21.50
N TRP A 60 19.99 7.79 -20.71
CA TRP A 60 21.40 8.15 -20.79
C TRP A 60 22.24 6.92 -21.17
N GLN A 61 23.15 7.10 -22.12
CA GLN A 61 24.11 6.07 -22.49
C GLN A 61 25.38 6.20 -21.66
N VAL A 62 25.80 5.11 -21.01
CA VAL A 62 27.00 5.09 -20.17
C VAL A 62 28.14 4.42 -20.94
N THR A 63 29.31 5.05 -20.90
CA THR A 63 30.58 4.47 -21.33
C THR A 63 31.55 4.42 -20.15
N ALA A 64 32.52 3.51 -20.18
CA ALA A 64 33.51 3.35 -19.13
C ALA A 64 34.93 3.50 -19.68
N LEU A 65 35.74 4.30 -19.00
CA LEU A 65 37.11 4.62 -19.33
C LEU A 65 38.02 4.18 -18.17
N PRO A 66 38.47 2.91 -18.14
CA PRO A 66 39.39 2.44 -17.12
C PRO A 66 40.78 3.06 -17.28
N SER A 67 41.42 3.39 -16.15
CA SER A 67 42.81 3.84 -16.10
C SER A 67 43.77 2.69 -16.42
N VAL A 68 45.03 3.03 -16.75
CA VAL A 68 46.08 2.03 -16.99
C VAL A 68 46.20 1.07 -15.81
N GLY A 69 46.23 -0.23 -16.11
CA GLY A 69 46.34 -1.30 -15.11
C GLY A 69 45.02 -1.83 -14.56
N VAL A 70 43.88 -1.19 -14.89
CA VAL A 70 42.54 -1.70 -14.56
C VAL A 70 41.98 -2.47 -15.75
N THR A 71 41.53 -3.70 -15.50
CA THR A 71 40.76 -4.49 -16.47
C THR A 71 39.37 -4.75 -15.91
N GLY A 72 38.33 -4.61 -16.73
CA GLY A 72 36.94 -4.83 -16.31
C GLY A 72 35.98 -4.74 -17.49
N ASN A 73 34.68 -4.93 -17.21
CA ASN A 73 33.63 -4.92 -18.23
C ASN A 73 32.45 -4.03 -17.84
N LEU A 74 31.87 -3.34 -18.83
CA LEU A 74 30.64 -2.56 -18.69
C LEU A 74 29.45 -3.37 -19.21
N VAL A 75 28.42 -3.57 -18.38
CA VAL A 75 27.14 -4.14 -18.81
C VAL A 75 26.02 -3.19 -18.43
N GLY A 76 25.32 -2.65 -19.45
CA GLY A 76 24.33 -1.59 -19.26
C GLY A 76 24.98 -0.33 -18.70
N ARG A 77 24.85 -0.12 -17.39
CA ARG A 77 25.40 1.05 -16.66
C ARG A 77 26.34 0.65 -15.52
N THR A 78 26.61 -0.65 -15.39
CA THR A 78 27.38 -1.25 -14.29
C THR A 78 28.74 -1.69 -14.79
N TYR A 79 29.81 -1.12 -14.23
CA TYR A 79 31.18 -1.52 -14.53
C TYR A 79 31.72 -2.40 -13.41
N THR A 80 32.23 -3.58 -13.76
CA THR A 80 32.86 -4.51 -12.82
C THR A 80 34.34 -4.64 -13.15
N VAL A 81 35.20 -4.32 -12.19
CA VAL A 81 36.65 -4.51 -12.29
C VAL A 81 36.95 -5.98 -12.05
N THR A 82 37.75 -6.58 -12.94
CA THR A 82 38.11 -8.00 -12.90
C THR A 82 39.58 -8.23 -12.60
N ALA A 83 40.44 -7.22 -12.78
CA ALA A 83 41.84 -7.27 -12.38
C ALA A 83 42.45 -5.88 -12.20
N LEU A 84 43.48 -5.79 -11.34
CA LEU A 84 44.32 -4.62 -11.17
C LEU A 84 45.81 -5.04 -11.14
N SER A 85 46.58 -4.62 -12.15
CA SER A 85 48.01 -4.94 -12.24
C SER A 85 48.90 -3.95 -11.48
N THR A 86 48.39 -2.76 -11.16
CA THR A 86 49.03 -1.74 -10.32
C THR A 86 48.47 -1.79 -8.88
N ASP A 87 49.04 -1.00 -7.95
CA ASP A 87 48.53 -0.95 -6.56
C ASP A 87 47.29 -0.04 -6.42
N ALA A 88 47.03 0.82 -7.40
CA ALA A 88 45.85 1.68 -7.49
C ALA A 88 45.44 1.91 -8.96
N GLY A 89 44.14 2.07 -9.18
CA GLY A 89 43.55 2.40 -10.47
C GLY A 89 42.15 2.99 -10.31
N TYR A 90 41.56 3.48 -11.40
CA TYR A 90 40.21 4.02 -11.42
C TYR A 90 39.49 3.75 -12.73
N VAL A 91 38.17 3.92 -12.75
CA VAL A 91 37.33 3.87 -13.95
C VAL A 91 36.43 5.09 -13.95
N ASP A 92 36.52 5.89 -15.00
CA ASP A 92 35.59 7.01 -15.21
C ASP A 92 34.38 6.50 -15.99
N LEU A 93 33.19 6.56 -15.39
CA LEU A 93 31.94 6.27 -16.07
C LEU A 93 31.34 7.59 -16.57
N VAL A 94 31.11 7.67 -17.88
CA VAL A 94 30.60 8.87 -18.57
C VAL A 94 29.18 8.59 -19.07
N ALA A 95 28.19 9.29 -18.51
CA ALA A 95 26.82 9.31 -19.02
C ALA A 95 26.67 10.39 -20.09
N SER A 96 26.19 10.02 -21.28
CA SER A 96 25.97 10.91 -22.42
C SER A 96 24.56 10.79 -22.99
N ARG A 97 23.99 11.94 -23.39
CA ARG A 97 22.68 12.03 -24.03
C ARG A 97 22.66 13.24 -24.98
N ILE A 98 22.18 13.03 -26.21
CA ILE A 98 22.10 14.11 -27.21
C ILE A 98 21.24 15.26 -26.65
N GLY A 99 21.77 16.48 -26.71
CA GLY A 99 21.12 17.69 -26.19
C GLY A 99 21.46 18.06 -24.74
N TYR A 100 22.27 17.25 -24.04
CA TYR A 100 22.73 17.53 -22.67
C TYR A 100 24.26 17.40 -22.54
N PRO A 101 24.91 18.14 -21.62
CA PRO A 101 26.33 17.92 -21.32
C PRO A 101 26.54 16.53 -20.71
N SER A 102 27.65 15.87 -21.05
CA SER A 102 28.01 14.59 -20.45
C SER A 102 28.36 14.74 -18.97
N LEU A 103 27.96 13.77 -18.16
CA LEU A 103 28.29 13.70 -16.74
C LEU A 103 29.28 12.55 -16.49
N THR A 104 30.33 12.81 -15.71
CA THR A 104 31.37 11.82 -15.41
C THR A 104 31.49 11.61 -13.90
N SER A 105 31.53 10.34 -13.48
CA SER A 105 31.80 9.95 -12.10
C SER A 105 32.90 8.89 -12.06
N ARG A 106 33.78 8.96 -11.05
CA ARG A 106 34.98 8.11 -10.94
C ARG A 106 34.80 7.03 -9.87
N PHE A 107 35.12 5.79 -10.25
CA PHE A 107 35.23 4.65 -9.33
C PHE A 107 36.69 4.28 -9.11
N SER A 108 37.19 4.30 -7.88
CA SER A 108 38.58 4.01 -7.55
C SER A 108 38.77 2.61 -6.96
N VAL A 109 39.81 1.88 -7.38
CA VAL A 109 40.14 0.55 -6.83
C VAL A 109 41.61 0.49 -6.42
N THR A 110 41.89 0.01 -5.21
CA THR A 110 43.27 -0.06 -4.64
C THR A 110 43.56 -1.40 -3.96
N LYS A 111 44.83 -1.81 -3.88
CA LYS A 111 45.27 -3.02 -3.18
C LYS A 111 45.65 -2.75 -1.71
N ALA A 112 45.42 -3.72 -0.84
CA ALA A 112 45.92 -3.76 0.54
C ALA A 112 46.78 -5.02 0.79
N LYS A 113 48.11 -4.84 0.90
CA LYS A 113 49.11 -5.95 1.03
C LYS A 113 49.35 -6.37 2.49
N ARG A 114 49.55 -7.67 2.73
CA ARG A 114 49.88 -8.25 4.05
C ARG A 114 51.37 -8.12 4.43
N GLY A 115 51.72 -8.26 5.72
CA GLY A 115 53.12 -8.21 6.22
C GLY A 115 53.91 -9.54 6.09
N ALA A 116 55.26 -9.46 6.15
CA ALA A 116 56.17 -10.61 5.95
C ALA A 116 56.33 -11.53 7.19
N PRO A 117 56.69 -12.83 7.02
CA PRO A 117 56.88 -13.78 8.14
C PRO A 117 58.17 -13.55 8.95
N GLY A 118 58.14 -13.81 10.27
CA GLY A 118 59.31 -13.66 11.17
C GLY A 118 60.29 -14.84 11.18
N LYS A 119 61.54 -14.60 11.61
CA LYS A 119 62.59 -15.63 11.85
C LYS A 119 62.61 -16.03 13.33
N ASN A 120 62.69 -17.32 13.65
CA ASN A 120 62.75 -17.81 15.04
C ASN A 120 63.31 -19.24 15.11
N PHE A 121 63.62 -19.73 16.31
CA PHE A 121 63.75 -21.18 16.58
C PHE A 121 63.09 -21.51 17.91
N SER A 122 63.04 -22.78 18.28
CA SER A 122 62.66 -23.22 19.62
C SER A 122 63.64 -24.28 20.11
N ILE A 123 63.93 -24.30 21.40
CA ILE A 123 64.70 -25.39 22.02
C ILE A 123 63.72 -26.40 22.60
N VAL A 124 63.89 -27.67 22.27
CA VAL A 124 63.11 -28.78 22.79
C VAL A 124 64.02 -29.61 23.70
N THR A 125 63.68 -29.65 24.98
CA THR A 125 64.34 -30.53 25.95
C THR A 125 63.67 -31.91 25.96
N SER A 126 64.43 -33.00 25.98
CA SER A 126 63.84 -34.36 26.11
C SER A 126 63.10 -34.56 27.44
N ARG A 127 63.46 -33.81 28.48
CA ARG A 127 62.82 -33.80 29.79
C ARG A 127 62.87 -32.39 30.37
N PRO A 128 61.90 -31.98 31.20
CA PRO A 128 61.80 -30.62 31.73
C PRO A 128 62.86 -30.26 32.78
N GLY A 129 63.66 -31.21 33.26
CA GLY A 129 64.65 -31.02 34.32
C GLY A 129 65.11 -32.36 34.91
N PHE A 130 66.15 -32.35 35.73
CA PHE A 130 66.65 -33.55 36.40
C PHE A 130 65.78 -33.89 37.60
N THR A 131 65.25 -35.11 37.66
CA THR A 131 64.28 -35.51 38.67
C THR A 131 64.94 -36.12 39.89
N PHE A 132 64.54 -35.64 41.06
CA PHE A 132 64.98 -36.16 42.35
C PHE A 132 63.75 -36.54 43.17
N ARG A 133 63.87 -37.64 43.90
CA ARG A 133 62.89 -38.11 44.87
C ARG A 133 63.58 -38.14 46.23
N ASP A 134 63.03 -37.38 47.17
CA ASP A 134 63.55 -37.24 48.52
C ASP A 134 65.06 -36.93 48.56
N GLY A 135 65.50 -36.03 47.66
CA GLY A 135 66.89 -35.57 47.55
C GLY A 135 67.83 -36.48 46.75
N VAL A 136 67.40 -37.68 46.34
CA VAL A 136 68.20 -38.64 45.56
C VAL A 136 67.76 -38.65 44.09
N ALA A 137 68.70 -38.65 43.15
CA ALA A 137 68.39 -38.69 41.72
C ALA A 137 67.63 -39.99 41.39
N ASP A 138 66.45 -39.86 40.80
CA ASP A 138 65.57 -40.98 40.44
C ASP A 138 65.07 -40.78 38.99
N PRO A 139 65.58 -41.57 38.02
CA PRO A 139 66.60 -42.62 38.14
C PRO A 139 68.01 -42.05 38.40
N ALA A 140 68.94 -42.89 38.86
CA ALA A 140 70.29 -42.47 39.25
C ALA A 140 71.13 -41.89 38.09
N ASN A 141 70.91 -42.37 36.87
CA ASN A 141 71.54 -41.83 35.66
C ASN A 141 70.49 -41.13 34.82
N GLN A 142 70.73 -39.87 34.48
CA GLN A 142 69.83 -39.04 33.69
C GLN A 142 70.64 -38.22 32.69
N ILE A 143 70.10 -38.09 31.47
CA ILE A 143 70.63 -37.22 30.43
C ILE A 143 69.44 -36.45 29.85
N ILE A 144 69.61 -35.15 29.66
CA ILE A 144 68.63 -34.28 29.01
C ILE A 144 69.23 -33.81 27.70
N THR A 145 68.50 -34.02 26.62
CA THR A 145 68.91 -33.57 25.28
C THR A 145 68.21 -32.27 24.97
N LEU A 146 68.96 -31.28 24.50
CA LEU A 146 68.48 -29.99 24.02
C LEU A 146 68.54 -30.00 22.50
N THR A 147 67.40 -30.07 21.84
CA THR A 147 67.33 -30.10 20.37
C THR A 147 66.74 -28.81 19.84
N VAL A 148 67.45 -28.15 18.93
CA VAL A 148 66.98 -26.95 18.25
C VAL A 148 66.00 -27.33 17.13
N VAL A 149 64.87 -26.62 17.07
CA VAL A 149 63.92 -26.66 15.94
C VAL A 149 63.83 -25.28 15.30
N ARG A 150 64.31 -25.17 14.05
CA ARG A 150 64.48 -23.89 13.35
C ARG A 150 63.23 -23.49 12.58
N GLN A 151 62.93 -22.18 12.53
CA GLN A 151 61.94 -21.59 11.63
C GLN A 151 62.57 -20.44 10.84
N ASN A 152 62.81 -20.70 9.55
CA ASN A 152 63.44 -19.74 8.63
C ASN A 152 64.85 -19.27 9.08
N LEU A 153 65.63 -20.15 9.72
CA LEU A 153 67.02 -19.94 10.15
C LEU A 153 67.95 -21.03 9.60
N THR A 154 69.14 -20.64 9.12
CA THR A 154 70.12 -21.53 8.47
C THR A 154 71.52 -21.53 9.11
N ASP A 155 71.82 -20.61 10.04
CA ASP A 155 73.14 -20.46 10.68
C ASP A 155 73.43 -21.56 11.71
N LYS A 156 74.67 -21.72 12.18
CA LYS A 156 75.01 -22.75 13.18
C LYS A 156 74.41 -22.47 14.58
N ALA A 157 74.08 -23.53 15.32
CA ALA A 157 73.67 -23.43 16.71
C ALA A 157 74.89 -23.43 17.64
N LEU A 158 74.94 -22.49 18.58
CA LEU A 158 76.00 -22.36 19.58
C LEU A 158 75.40 -22.52 20.98
N TYR A 159 75.99 -23.38 21.82
CA TYR A 159 75.46 -23.71 23.16
C TYR A 159 76.40 -23.20 24.26
N PHE A 160 75.82 -22.62 25.32
CA PHE A 160 76.54 -22.05 26.45
C PHE A 160 75.89 -22.46 27.78
N ALA A 161 76.57 -23.32 28.55
CA ALA A 161 76.14 -23.68 29.89
C ALA A 161 76.52 -22.59 30.90
N SER A 162 75.57 -22.15 31.72
CA SER A 162 75.76 -21.05 32.67
C SER A 162 76.79 -21.32 33.77
N ASN A 163 77.06 -22.59 34.08
CA ASN A 163 78.06 -23.01 35.06
C ASN A 163 79.43 -23.35 34.43
N GLY A 164 79.56 -23.21 33.11
CA GLY A 164 80.79 -23.49 32.37
C GLY A 164 81.06 -24.98 32.09
N ALA A 165 80.08 -25.87 32.32
CA ALA A 165 80.20 -27.30 31.98
C ALA A 165 80.48 -27.50 30.48
N ALA A 166 81.31 -28.50 30.17
CA ALA A 166 81.67 -28.86 28.80
C ALA A 166 80.69 -29.91 28.28
N LEU A 167 79.59 -29.44 27.68
CA LEU A 167 78.54 -30.29 27.12
C LEU A 167 78.98 -30.93 25.79
N GLU A 168 78.36 -32.04 25.39
CA GLU A 168 78.65 -32.74 24.13
C GLU A 168 77.48 -32.57 23.14
N THR A 169 77.77 -32.39 21.85
CA THR A 169 76.72 -32.43 20.81
C THR A 169 76.57 -33.82 20.19
N ASP A 170 75.53 -34.02 19.40
CA ASP A 170 75.36 -35.24 18.58
C ASP A 170 76.42 -35.43 17.47
N GLU A 171 77.31 -34.45 17.26
CA GLU A 171 78.52 -34.59 16.42
C GLU A 171 79.78 -34.98 17.22
N GLY A 172 79.69 -35.15 18.54
CA GLY A 172 80.82 -35.52 19.41
C GLY A 172 81.84 -34.40 19.63
N VAL A 173 81.47 -33.15 19.36
CA VAL A 173 82.35 -31.99 19.54
C VAL A 173 82.26 -31.51 21.00
N LEU A 174 83.34 -31.71 21.77
CA LEU A 174 83.53 -31.21 23.14
C LEU A 174 84.30 -29.88 23.14
N SER A 175 83.98 -28.96 24.05
CA SER A 175 84.50 -27.58 23.98
C SER A 175 86.03 -27.48 24.22
N LEU A 176 86.73 -26.68 23.42
CA LEU A 176 87.99 -26.05 23.81
C LEU A 176 87.71 -24.56 24.07
N ARG A 177 87.71 -24.14 25.35
CA ARG A 177 87.40 -22.79 25.85
C ARG A 177 85.91 -22.37 25.88
N GLY A 178 84.99 -23.30 26.14
CA GLY A 178 83.61 -22.97 26.53
C GLY A 178 82.63 -22.69 25.38
N TYR A 179 82.98 -23.07 24.14
CA TYR A 179 82.11 -22.93 22.96
C TYR A 179 81.87 -24.31 22.32
N LEU A 180 80.60 -24.64 22.05
CA LEU A 180 80.18 -25.81 21.28
C LEU A 180 79.49 -25.34 19.98
N GLN A 181 79.76 -25.98 18.84
CA GLN A 181 79.15 -25.62 17.55
C GLN A 181 78.37 -26.80 16.95
N GLY A 182 77.18 -26.52 16.42
CA GLY A 182 76.41 -27.45 15.60
C GLY A 182 76.10 -26.93 14.20
N MET A 183 76.29 -27.77 13.19
CA MET A 183 75.79 -27.61 11.82
C MET A 183 74.31 -28.07 11.69
N PRO A 184 73.61 -27.77 10.58
CA PRO A 184 72.26 -28.32 10.33
C PRO A 184 72.31 -29.66 9.55
N GLY A 185 71.59 -30.70 9.99
CA GLY A 185 71.54 -32.03 9.32
C GLY A 185 71.22 -33.25 10.22
N ALA A 186 71.30 -34.48 9.71
CA ALA A 186 71.14 -35.70 10.51
C ALA A 186 72.50 -36.11 11.14
N GLY A 187 72.63 -35.93 12.46
CA GLY A 187 73.88 -36.04 13.22
C GLY A 187 74.73 -34.78 13.10
N SER A 188 74.16 -33.62 13.46
CA SER A 188 74.61 -32.31 12.98
C SER A 188 75.02 -31.30 14.05
N GLY A 189 74.79 -31.55 15.33
CA GLY A 189 75.12 -30.61 16.40
C GLY A 189 73.97 -29.66 16.77
N ASP A 190 72.80 -29.82 16.14
CA ASP A 190 71.55 -29.20 16.59
C ASP A 190 70.99 -29.87 17.86
N THR A 191 71.61 -30.95 18.36
CA THR A 191 71.31 -31.52 19.68
C THR A 191 72.53 -31.48 20.60
N CYS A 192 72.33 -30.95 21.81
CA CYS A 192 73.31 -30.95 22.90
C CYS A 192 72.84 -31.87 24.03
N TYR A 193 73.75 -32.68 24.59
CA TYR A 193 73.50 -33.57 25.72
C TYR A 193 73.99 -32.90 26.99
N VAL A 194 73.13 -32.90 28.01
CA VAL A 194 73.44 -32.45 29.36
C VAL A 194 73.26 -33.65 30.27
N GLU A 195 74.34 -34.05 30.93
CA GLU A 195 74.32 -35.14 31.88
C GLU A 195 74.04 -34.64 33.31
N LEU A 196 73.61 -35.54 34.19
CA LEU A 196 73.34 -35.19 35.59
C LEU A 196 74.59 -34.61 36.29
N GLU A 197 75.78 -35.07 35.91
CA GLU A 197 77.04 -34.55 36.42
C GLU A 197 77.33 -33.11 35.96
N ASP A 198 76.86 -32.72 34.77
CA ASP A 198 77.01 -31.35 34.27
C ASP A 198 76.19 -30.34 35.08
N LEU A 199 75.08 -30.77 35.71
CA LEU A 199 74.31 -29.94 36.63
C LEU A 199 75.07 -29.69 37.95
N GLY A 200 75.80 -30.70 38.45
CA GLY A 200 76.47 -30.66 39.75
C GLY A 200 75.49 -30.43 40.91
N ASP A 201 75.88 -29.58 41.87
CA ASP A 201 75.06 -29.23 43.04
C ASP A 201 74.07 -28.08 42.78
N ALA A 202 73.93 -27.61 41.52
CA ALA A 202 73.07 -26.48 41.18
C ALA A 202 71.58 -26.87 41.21
N ASN A 203 70.72 -25.95 41.67
CA ASN A 203 69.27 -26.12 41.62
C ASN A 203 68.69 -25.92 40.21
N GLU A 204 69.44 -25.27 39.32
CA GLU A 204 69.06 -25.04 37.93
C GLU A 204 70.30 -24.69 37.11
N MET A 205 70.35 -25.18 35.86
CA MET A 205 71.35 -24.79 34.87
C MET A 205 70.68 -24.14 33.67
N HIS A 206 71.22 -23.02 33.19
CA HIS A 206 70.76 -22.38 31.97
C HIS A 206 71.68 -22.72 30.81
N VAL A 207 71.11 -23.19 29.70
CA VAL A 207 71.84 -23.39 28.45
C VAL A 207 71.35 -22.38 27.43
N THR A 208 72.18 -21.36 27.16
CA THR A 208 71.88 -20.39 26.11
C THR A 208 72.23 -20.99 24.76
N VAL A 209 71.33 -20.87 23.80
CA VAL A 209 71.51 -21.29 22.41
C VAL A 209 71.42 -20.07 21.51
N VAL A 210 72.37 -19.91 20.60
CA VAL A 210 72.42 -18.79 19.65
C VAL A 210 72.49 -19.32 18.23
N ILE A 211 71.63 -18.81 17.33
CA ILE A 211 71.60 -19.13 15.89
C ILE A 211 71.46 -17.83 15.10
N GLY A 212 72.54 -17.41 14.44
CA GLY A 212 72.58 -16.12 13.75
C GLY A 212 72.39 -14.97 14.76
N GLU A 213 71.35 -14.16 14.57
CA GLU A 213 70.98 -13.05 15.47
C GLU A 213 69.91 -13.45 16.52
N VAL A 214 69.36 -14.67 16.45
CA VAL A 214 68.32 -15.12 17.36
C VAL A 214 68.95 -15.90 18.51
N THR A 215 68.53 -15.59 19.73
CA THR A 215 69.02 -16.25 20.96
C THR A 215 67.84 -16.78 21.75
N GLN A 216 67.97 -17.99 22.29
CA GLN A 216 67.04 -18.55 23.27
C GLN A 216 67.79 -19.21 24.40
N VAL A 217 67.14 -19.37 25.55
CA VAL A 217 67.72 -20.00 26.73
C VAL A 217 66.84 -21.16 27.13
N ALA A 218 67.45 -22.33 27.28
CA ALA A 218 66.81 -23.46 27.94
C ALA A 218 67.17 -23.44 29.42
N HIS A 219 66.15 -23.68 30.23
CA HIS A 219 66.24 -23.77 31.67
C HIS A 219 66.17 -25.25 32.05
N ILE A 220 67.18 -25.76 32.72
CA ILE A 220 67.25 -27.15 33.18
C ILE A 220 67.23 -27.14 34.70
N PRO A 221 66.02 -27.12 35.31
CA PRO A 221 65.87 -27.14 36.75
C PRO A 221 66.12 -28.52 37.35
N ARG A 222 66.49 -28.52 38.62
CA ARG A 222 66.29 -29.64 39.53
C ARG A 222 64.81 -29.72 39.88
N ILE A 223 64.17 -30.84 39.54
CA ILE A 223 62.75 -31.07 39.81
C ILE A 223 62.64 -32.03 40.99
N GLU A 224 62.26 -31.48 42.14
CA GLU A 224 61.97 -32.25 43.34
C GLU A 224 60.50 -32.68 43.32
N MET A 225 60.24 -33.99 43.36
CA MET A 225 58.87 -34.52 43.40
C MET A 225 58.48 -34.93 44.82
N ASN A 226 57.57 -34.16 45.41
CA ASN A 226 56.92 -34.47 46.68
C ASN A 226 55.54 -35.09 46.39
N THR A 227 55.09 -36.07 47.16
CA THR A 227 53.90 -36.86 46.80
C THR A 227 52.55 -36.14 47.12
N GLY A 228 51.79 -35.58 46.13
CA GLY A 228 50.29 -35.37 46.14
C GLY A 228 49.56 -33.99 45.83
N GLN A 229 49.37 -33.49 44.58
CA GLN A 229 48.48 -32.32 44.19
C GLN A 229 47.57 -32.54 42.92
N ARG A 230 46.47 -31.74 42.68
CA ARG A 230 45.40 -31.91 41.64
C ARG A 230 45.36 -30.91 40.44
N GLY A 231 44.59 -31.21 39.35
CA GLY A 231 44.39 -30.38 38.12
C GLY A 231 43.08 -29.56 37.98
N THR A 232 42.74 -29.07 36.76
CA THR A 232 41.57 -28.19 36.42
C THR A 232 40.24 -28.93 36.21
N ILE A 233 39.11 -28.23 36.37
CA ILE A 233 37.74 -28.79 36.40
C ILE A 233 36.80 -28.04 35.44
N GLN A 234 35.93 -28.78 34.75
CA GLN A 234 34.81 -28.24 33.96
C GLN A 234 33.48 -28.79 34.51
N THR A 235 32.53 -27.92 34.85
CA THR A 235 31.28 -28.32 35.51
C THR A 235 30.09 -27.43 35.11
N ALA A 236 28.87 -27.86 35.46
CA ALA A 236 27.64 -27.11 35.23
C ALA A 236 26.66 -27.27 36.40
N ARG A 237 25.86 -26.23 36.70
CA ARG A 237 24.98 -26.20 37.89
C ARG A 237 23.70 -25.39 37.70
N ALA A 238 22.60 -25.88 38.31
CA ALA A 238 21.30 -25.20 38.31
C ALA A 238 21.36 -24.01 39.22
N ILE A 239 20.78 -22.90 38.78
CA ILE A 239 20.52 -21.78 39.66
C ILE A 239 19.13 -21.20 39.41
N VAL A 240 18.61 -20.47 40.39
CA VAL A 240 17.41 -19.65 40.27
C VAL A 240 17.85 -18.20 40.44
N GLY A 241 17.63 -17.34 39.45
CA GLY A 241 18.01 -15.92 39.53
C GLY A 241 17.69 -15.17 38.23
N THR A 242 18.34 -14.02 37.97
CA THR A 242 18.17 -13.27 36.71
C THR A 242 19.48 -12.86 36.02
N VAL A 243 20.63 -13.11 36.65
CA VAL A 243 21.98 -12.79 36.12
C VAL A 243 22.99 -13.86 36.57
N TRP A 244 24.22 -13.83 36.04
CA TRP A 244 25.34 -14.66 36.51
C TRP A 244 25.74 -14.34 37.95
N SER A 245 26.19 -15.36 38.70
CA SER A 245 26.70 -15.24 40.07
C SER A 245 28.02 -15.97 40.23
N ASP A 246 29.08 -15.24 40.58
CA ASP A 246 30.41 -15.80 40.85
C ASP A 246 30.37 -16.79 42.03
N ALA A 247 29.58 -16.49 43.07
CA ALA A 247 29.42 -17.36 44.23
C ALA A 247 28.82 -18.72 43.85
N GLU A 248 27.81 -18.72 42.96
CA GLU A 248 27.20 -19.96 42.49
C GLU A 248 28.17 -20.79 41.64
N ALA A 249 29.08 -20.13 40.90
CA ALA A 249 30.12 -20.79 40.14
C ALA A 249 31.20 -21.41 41.03
N GLU A 250 31.56 -20.75 42.13
CA GLU A 250 32.48 -21.29 43.14
C GLU A 250 31.92 -22.54 43.83
N VAL A 251 30.62 -22.51 44.16
CA VAL A 251 29.94 -23.69 44.72
C VAL A 251 29.93 -24.85 43.71
N ALA A 252 29.70 -24.57 42.41
CA ALA A 252 29.74 -25.60 41.37
C ALA A 252 31.10 -26.32 41.31
N ILE A 253 32.22 -25.60 41.50
CA ILE A 253 33.57 -26.18 41.54
C ILE A 253 33.79 -27.00 42.81
N SER A 254 33.33 -26.51 43.96
CA SER A 254 33.42 -27.26 45.22
C SER A 254 32.62 -28.56 45.17
N GLU A 255 31.41 -28.55 44.59
CA GLU A 255 30.57 -29.74 44.39
C GLU A 255 31.20 -30.75 43.43
N ALA A 256 31.98 -30.29 42.44
CA ALA A 256 32.77 -31.14 41.55
C ALA A 256 34.08 -31.68 42.19
N GLY A 257 34.28 -31.50 43.50
CA GLY A 257 35.45 -31.99 44.23
C GLY A 257 36.69 -31.10 44.11
N GLY A 258 36.54 -29.87 43.59
CA GLY A 258 37.63 -28.92 43.37
C GLY A 258 37.99 -28.03 44.56
N GLY A 259 37.20 -27.97 45.64
CA GLY A 259 37.43 -26.94 46.66
C GLY A 259 37.50 -25.54 46.02
N SER A 260 38.59 -24.80 46.23
CA SER A 260 38.76 -23.47 45.61
C SER A 260 39.00 -23.53 44.09
N PRO A 261 38.37 -22.64 43.31
CA PRO A 261 38.60 -22.54 41.87
C PRO A 261 40.06 -22.25 41.54
N LEU A 262 40.58 -22.96 40.54
CA LEU A 262 41.89 -22.75 39.96
C LEU A 262 41.77 -22.07 38.60
N ARG A 263 42.87 -21.48 38.16
CA ARG A 263 43.00 -20.90 36.82
C ARG A 263 42.64 -21.96 35.77
N GLY A 264 41.74 -21.62 34.85
CA GLY A 264 41.30 -22.49 33.77
C GLY A 264 40.09 -23.37 34.11
N ASP A 265 39.55 -23.28 35.32
CA ASP A 265 38.27 -23.92 35.65
C ASP A 265 37.12 -23.27 34.86
N VAL A 266 36.16 -24.08 34.39
CA VAL A 266 35.04 -23.62 33.55
C VAL A 266 33.71 -24.01 34.21
N VAL A 267 32.80 -23.05 34.31
CA VAL A 267 31.46 -23.28 34.88
C VAL A 267 30.38 -22.79 33.94
N THR A 268 29.35 -23.62 33.75
CA THR A 268 28.09 -23.23 33.13
C THR A 268 26.98 -23.16 34.19
N LEU A 269 26.35 -21.99 34.33
CA LEU A 269 25.19 -21.81 35.21
C LEU A 269 23.92 -21.77 34.37
N TYR A 270 23.03 -22.75 34.59
CA TYR A 270 21.71 -22.80 33.94
C TYR A 270 20.66 -22.17 34.84
N ASN A 271 20.11 -21.03 34.41
CA ASN A 271 19.14 -20.28 35.17
C ASN A 271 17.72 -20.70 34.83
N THR A 272 17.13 -21.52 35.70
CA THR A 272 15.78 -22.06 35.48
C THR A 272 14.68 -21.02 35.71
N GLY A 273 14.97 -19.94 36.45
CA GLY A 273 14.03 -18.86 36.72
C GLY A 273 13.93 -17.82 35.59
N ALA A 274 15.03 -17.57 34.88
CA ALA A 274 15.12 -16.56 33.81
C ALA A 274 15.32 -17.14 32.41
N GLY A 275 15.39 -18.47 32.26
CA GLY A 275 15.40 -19.14 30.96
C GLY A 275 16.68 -18.93 30.13
N PHE A 276 17.81 -18.62 30.77
CA PHE A 276 19.10 -18.47 30.10
C PHE A 276 20.18 -19.37 30.71
N SER A 277 21.21 -19.68 29.93
CA SER A 277 22.43 -20.34 30.40
C SER A 277 23.63 -19.46 30.06
N GLN A 278 24.59 -19.35 30.99
CA GLN A 278 25.84 -18.61 30.77
C GLN A 278 27.03 -19.48 31.18
N THR A 279 28.08 -19.48 30.37
CA THR A 279 29.33 -20.20 30.63
C THR A 279 30.48 -19.20 30.81
N ARG A 280 31.27 -19.37 31.87
CA ARG A 280 32.45 -18.54 32.15
C ARG A 280 33.65 -19.38 32.54
N VAL A 281 34.84 -18.82 32.31
CA VAL A 281 36.14 -19.42 32.67
C VAL A 281 36.82 -18.58 33.74
N ARG A 282 37.50 -19.25 34.69
CA ARG A 282 38.30 -18.62 35.73
C ARG A 282 39.63 -18.15 35.12
N THR A 283 39.83 -16.83 35.05
CA THR A 283 41.02 -16.24 34.45
C THR A 283 42.23 -16.32 35.39
N THR A 284 43.40 -15.95 34.88
CA THR A 284 44.66 -15.88 35.63
C THR A 284 44.59 -14.86 36.78
N GLU A 285 43.80 -13.79 36.61
CA GLU A 285 43.57 -12.72 37.58
C GLU A 285 42.51 -13.10 38.63
N GLY A 286 41.93 -14.31 38.54
CA GLY A 286 40.92 -14.79 39.46
C GLY A 286 39.51 -14.22 39.21
N ALA A 287 39.20 -13.74 38.01
CA ALA A 287 37.86 -13.31 37.64
C ALA A 287 37.10 -14.39 36.84
N TRP A 288 35.77 -14.39 36.88
CA TRP A 288 34.95 -15.21 35.97
C TRP A 288 34.61 -14.41 34.70
N ALA A 289 35.27 -14.75 33.60
CA ALA A 289 35.06 -14.09 32.31
C ALA A 289 34.10 -14.88 31.42
N ALA A 290 33.16 -14.18 30.77
CA ALA A 290 32.34 -14.78 29.72
C ALA A 290 33.24 -15.28 28.59
N LEU A 291 32.99 -16.50 28.12
CA LEU A 291 33.71 -17.00 26.95
C LEU A 291 33.31 -16.16 25.73
N ALA A 292 34.29 -15.49 25.12
CA ALA A 292 34.11 -14.76 23.86
C ALA A 292 34.20 -15.67 22.62
N ALA A 293 34.74 -16.89 22.78
CA ALA A 293 34.80 -17.93 21.76
C ALA A 293 34.71 -19.31 22.42
N PHE A 294 34.09 -20.28 21.75
CA PHE A 294 33.91 -21.63 22.25
C PHE A 294 35.19 -22.46 22.08
N PHE A 295 35.53 -23.25 23.09
CA PHE A 295 36.62 -24.23 23.03
C PHE A 295 36.03 -25.63 22.88
N GLY A 296 36.11 -26.19 21.66
CA GLY A 296 35.70 -27.55 21.32
C GLY A 296 34.35 -27.66 20.60
N GLY A 297 34.33 -28.37 19.46
CA GLY A 297 33.16 -28.92 18.76
C GLY A 297 32.05 -27.94 18.30
N ASP A 298 31.10 -28.46 17.51
CA ASP A 298 29.91 -27.70 17.12
C ASP A 298 28.99 -27.44 18.33
N VAL A 299 28.52 -26.20 18.48
CA VAL A 299 27.64 -25.77 19.57
C VAL A 299 26.23 -26.37 19.43
N LEU A 300 25.80 -26.65 18.20
CA LEU A 300 24.60 -27.40 17.86
C LEU A 300 25.01 -28.56 16.94
N VAL A 301 24.85 -29.78 17.42
CA VAL A 301 25.13 -31.01 16.67
C VAL A 301 23.85 -31.59 16.07
N ASP A 302 23.96 -32.52 15.12
CA ASP A 302 22.82 -33.22 14.53
C ASP A 302 21.91 -33.82 15.61
N GLY A 303 20.59 -33.58 15.48
CA GLY A 303 19.58 -34.05 16.44
C GLY A 303 19.56 -33.28 17.77
N SER A 304 20.39 -32.26 17.95
CA SER A 304 20.45 -31.50 19.20
C SER A 304 19.25 -30.58 19.42
N ILE A 305 18.45 -30.23 18.41
CA ILE A 305 17.21 -29.46 18.56
C ILE A 305 16.03 -30.43 18.58
N VAL A 306 15.49 -30.67 19.77
CA VAL A 306 14.27 -31.47 20.03
C VAL A 306 13.11 -30.56 20.43
N ALA A 307 11.89 -31.07 20.43
CA ALA A 307 10.68 -30.28 20.73
C ALA A 307 10.80 -29.44 22.01
N ASP A 308 11.35 -30.01 23.09
CA ASP A 308 11.51 -29.33 24.38
C ASP A 308 12.49 -28.14 24.35
N LYS A 309 13.33 -28.05 23.31
CA LYS A 309 14.28 -26.94 23.09
C LYS A 309 13.68 -25.81 22.25
N ILE A 310 12.44 -25.95 21.79
CA ILE A 310 11.71 -24.95 21.03
C ILE A 310 10.57 -24.43 21.92
N ALA A 311 10.59 -23.14 22.25
CA ALA A 311 9.50 -22.55 23.01
C ALA A 311 8.18 -22.59 22.22
N ALA A 312 7.04 -22.68 22.92
CA ALA A 312 5.73 -22.65 22.29
C ALA A 312 5.58 -21.38 21.44
N GLN A 313 5.08 -21.54 20.20
CA GLN A 313 4.91 -20.45 19.21
C GLN A 313 6.21 -19.75 18.76
N ALA A 314 7.39 -20.31 19.03
CA ALA A 314 8.66 -19.72 18.60
C ALA A 314 8.83 -19.72 17.06
N ILE A 315 8.23 -20.68 16.36
CA ILE A 315 8.26 -20.76 14.89
C ILE A 315 6.93 -20.25 14.34
N LEU A 316 6.94 -19.02 13.83
CA LEU A 316 5.81 -18.36 13.18
C LEU A 316 5.96 -18.49 11.65
N SER A 317 4.89 -18.17 10.91
CA SER A 317 4.91 -18.21 9.44
C SER A 317 6.00 -17.33 8.83
N VAL A 318 6.34 -16.19 9.45
CA VAL A 318 7.42 -15.29 9.00
C VAL A 318 8.82 -15.94 9.12
N HIS A 319 8.98 -16.94 9.99
CA HIS A 319 10.24 -17.69 10.14
C HIS A 319 10.37 -18.80 9.09
N ILE A 320 9.32 -19.06 8.29
CA ILE A 320 9.29 -20.12 7.28
C ILE A 320 9.21 -19.48 5.89
N GLY A 321 10.30 -19.57 5.13
CA GLY A 321 10.32 -19.13 3.74
C GLY A 321 9.41 -19.97 2.83
N ALA A 322 9.14 -19.48 1.63
CA ALA A 322 8.38 -20.25 0.63
C ALA A 322 9.06 -21.60 0.33
N ASN A 323 8.26 -22.67 0.23
CA ASN A 323 8.69 -24.04 -0.11
C ASN A 323 9.69 -24.72 0.86
N GLN A 324 9.83 -24.22 2.09
CA GLN A 324 10.76 -24.81 3.06
C GLN A 324 10.25 -26.12 3.69
N ILE A 325 8.93 -26.29 3.77
CA ILE A 325 8.32 -27.54 4.25
C ILE A 325 7.86 -28.34 3.03
N LEU A 326 8.63 -29.37 2.68
CA LEU A 326 8.31 -30.34 1.63
C LEU A 326 7.59 -31.55 2.23
N ALA A 327 6.91 -32.34 1.40
CA ALA A 327 6.25 -33.57 1.85
C ALA A 327 7.22 -34.54 2.55
N THR A 328 8.49 -34.57 2.15
CA THR A 328 9.54 -35.38 2.79
C THR A 328 9.91 -34.93 4.20
N HIS A 329 9.62 -33.69 4.57
CA HIS A 329 9.85 -33.15 5.93
C HIS A 329 8.71 -33.52 6.89
N ILE A 330 7.60 -34.06 6.38
CA ILE A 330 6.43 -34.46 7.17
C ILE A 330 6.35 -35.98 7.16
N ALA A 331 6.54 -36.60 8.33
CA ALA A 331 6.32 -38.03 8.47
C ALA A 331 4.84 -38.39 8.22
N ALA A 332 4.59 -39.60 7.70
CA ALA A 332 3.25 -40.08 7.46
C ALA A 332 2.37 -39.96 8.73
N ASN A 333 1.12 -39.52 8.54
CA ASN A 333 0.12 -39.31 9.60
C ASN A 333 0.45 -38.23 10.63
N GLN A 334 1.49 -37.41 10.45
CA GLN A 334 1.76 -36.36 11.43
C GLN A 334 0.76 -35.21 11.42
N ILE A 335 0.08 -34.95 10.30
CA ILE A 335 -0.98 -33.94 10.26
C ILE A 335 -2.33 -34.64 10.47
N SER A 336 -2.76 -34.73 11.74
CA SER A 336 -4.08 -35.24 12.13
C SER A 336 -5.16 -34.15 12.09
N ALA A 337 -6.43 -34.53 12.22
CA ALA A 337 -7.54 -33.58 12.28
C ALA A 337 -7.39 -32.55 13.43
N GLY A 338 -6.74 -32.92 14.54
CA GLY A 338 -6.47 -31.99 15.64
C GLY A 338 -5.47 -30.88 15.29
N HIS A 339 -4.63 -31.10 14.26
CA HIS A 339 -3.68 -30.10 13.76
C HIS A 339 -4.31 -29.10 12.79
N VAL A 340 -5.55 -29.35 12.37
CA VAL A 340 -6.28 -28.51 11.40
C VAL A 340 -7.50 -27.93 12.11
N THR A 341 -7.49 -26.61 12.33
CA THR A 341 -8.69 -25.94 12.86
C THR A 341 -9.85 -26.05 11.86
N SER A 342 -11.07 -26.19 12.36
CA SER A 342 -12.28 -26.23 11.51
C SER A 342 -12.32 -25.05 10.54
N GLY A 343 -12.53 -25.33 9.25
CA GLY A 343 -12.57 -24.31 8.18
C GLY A 343 -11.21 -23.77 7.73
N ALA A 344 -10.08 -24.18 8.33
CA ALA A 344 -8.75 -23.75 7.91
C ALA A 344 -8.46 -24.14 6.44
N ILE A 345 -8.89 -25.35 6.06
CA ILE A 345 -8.83 -25.85 4.70
C ILE A 345 -10.27 -25.91 4.15
N SER A 346 -10.55 -25.14 3.11
CA SER A 346 -11.82 -25.19 2.38
C SER A 346 -11.65 -25.95 1.06
N THR A 347 -12.75 -26.43 0.49
CA THR A 347 -12.74 -27.05 -0.85
C THR A 347 -12.27 -26.09 -1.95
N GLN A 348 -12.41 -24.78 -1.75
CA GLN A 348 -11.86 -23.75 -2.65
C GLN A 348 -10.32 -23.69 -2.62
N LYS A 349 -9.71 -24.12 -1.51
CA LYS A 349 -8.25 -24.19 -1.35
C LYS A 349 -7.68 -25.56 -1.75
N LEU A 350 -8.55 -26.49 -2.16
CA LEU A 350 -8.20 -27.82 -2.58
C LEU A 350 -8.57 -27.99 -4.05
N LEU A 351 -7.60 -28.40 -4.87
CA LEU A 351 -7.93 -28.91 -6.19
C LEU A 351 -8.49 -30.33 -6.02
N VAL A 352 -9.80 -30.46 -5.89
CA VAL A 352 -10.48 -31.77 -5.83
C VAL A 352 -10.71 -32.26 -7.26
N SER A 353 -9.71 -32.92 -7.84
CA SER A 353 -9.87 -33.59 -9.13
C SER A 353 -10.71 -34.86 -8.95
N GLY A 354 -11.94 -34.89 -9.50
CA GLY A 354 -12.69 -36.15 -9.70
C GLY A 354 -14.13 -36.22 -9.15
N ALA A 355 -14.49 -35.44 -8.11
CA ALA A 355 -15.83 -35.58 -7.48
C ALA A 355 -16.87 -34.56 -7.98
N GLY A 356 -16.49 -33.36 -8.43
CA GLY A 356 -17.47 -32.28 -8.69
C GLY A 356 -18.42 -32.08 -7.50
N ASN A 357 -19.73 -31.94 -7.74
CA ASN A 357 -20.76 -31.90 -6.68
C ASN A 357 -21.17 -33.28 -6.13
N ALA A 358 -20.42 -34.35 -6.42
CA ALA A 358 -20.72 -35.67 -5.89
C ALA A 358 -20.30 -35.78 -4.41
N LEU A 359 -21.13 -36.45 -3.61
CA LEU A 359 -20.88 -36.78 -2.22
C LEU A 359 -20.00 -38.02 -2.06
N ASN A 360 -20.10 -38.98 -3.00
CA ASN A 360 -19.28 -40.19 -2.95
C ASN A 360 -17.86 -39.93 -3.50
N PRO A 361 -16.79 -40.51 -2.90
CA PRO A 361 -15.39 -40.15 -3.18
C PRO A 361 -14.91 -40.33 -4.63
N ASP A 362 -15.35 -41.36 -5.34
CA ASP A 362 -14.89 -41.66 -6.70
C ASP A 362 -16.05 -42.06 -7.63
N PRO A 363 -16.84 -41.11 -8.12
CA PRO A 363 -18.04 -41.41 -8.91
C PRO A 363 -17.75 -41.90 -10.33
N ALA A 364 -16.52 -41.72 -10.83
CA ALA A 364 -16.10 -42.04 -12.19
C ALA A 364 -15.08 -43.19 -12.28
N PHE A 365 -14.86 -43.92 -11.19
CA PHE A 365 -13.98 -45.11 -11.16
C PHE A 365 -12.51 -44.81 -11.49
N GLU A 366 -11.99 -43.65 -11.09
CA GLU A 366 -10.60 -43.25 -11.33
C GLU A 366 -9.63 -43.82 -10.29
N ASP A 367 -10.11 -44.05 -9.07
CA ASP A 367 -9.31 -44.52 -7.93
C ASP A 367 -9.39 -46.05 -7.81
N THR A 368 -8.35 -46.74 -8.30
CA THR A 368 -8.26 -48.20 -8.25
C THR A 368 -8.28 -48.74 -6.82
N ASP A 369 -7.67 -48.03 -5.87
CA ASP A 369 -7.51 -48.50 -4.48
C ASP A 369 -8.84 -48.40 -3.72
N TYR A 370 -9.63 -47.35 -3.98
CA TYR A 370 -10.97 -47.20 -3.41
C TYR A 370 -11.87 -48.39 -3.78
N TRP A 371 -11.86 -48.83 -5.04
CA TRP A 371 -12.72 -49.92 -5.51
C TRP A 371 -12.15 -51.33 -5.28
N ALA A 372 -10.88 -51.46 -4.86
CA ALA A 372 -10.25 -52.74 -4.54
C ALA A 372 -10.77 -53.37 -3.22
N ALA A 373 -11.33 -52.56 -2.31
CA ALA A 373 -11.71 -52.99 -0.95
C ALA A 373 -13.02 -53.80 -0.83
N LEU A 374 -13.76 -54.01 -1.92
CA LEU A 374 -15.11 -54.62 -1.92
C LEU A 374 -15.08 -56.16 -1.87
N SER A 375 -15.91 -56.80 -1.04
CA SER A 375 -16.01 -58.27 -1.02
C SER A 375 -16.56 -58.82 -2.35
N LEU A 376 -15.89 -59.84 -2.92
CA LEU A 376 -16.37 -60.63 -4.07
C LEU A 376 -17.15 -61.85 -3.57
N SER A 377 -18.42 -62.00 -3.99
CA SER A 377 -19.19 -63.22 -3.74
C SER A 377 -20.01 -63.62 -4.97
N GLY A 378 -19.32 -63.95 -6.08
CA GLY A 378 -19.88 -64.42 -7.35
C GLY A 378 -18.82 -65.17 -8.17
N VAL A 379 -19.21 -65.81 -9.27
CA VAL A 379 -18.27 -66.54 -10.17
C VAL A 379 -17.64 -65.64 -11.25
N GLY A 380 -18.11 -64.40 -11.38
CA GLY A 380 -17.57 -63.40 -12.30
C GLY A 380 -16.39 -62.58 -11.74
N SER A 381 -15.84 -61.70 -12.58
CA SER A 381 -14.74 -60.80 -12.25
C SER A 381 -15.15 -59.33 -12.32
N ARG A 382 -14.28 -58.46 -11.81
CA ARG A 382 -14.41 -57.00 -11.91
C ARG A 382 -13.05 -56.38 -12.20
N ALA A 383 -13.00 -55.30 -12.96
CA ALA A 383 -11.77 -54.58 -13.26
C ALA A 383 -12.04 -53.10 -13.54
N ILE A 384 -11.26 -52.22 -12.92
CA ILE A 384 -11.16 -50.82 -13.32
C ILE A 384 -10.38 -50.79 -14.64
N THR A 385 -11.02 -50.36 -15.72
CA THR A 385 -10.47 -50.46 -17.08
C THR A 385 -10.45 -49.11 -17.75
N SER A 386 -9.30 -48.68 -18.28
CA SER A 386 -9.22 -47.49 -19.13
C SER A 386 -9.88 -47.75 -20.48
N VAL A 387 -10.78 -46.87 -20.90
CA VAL A 387 -11.48 -46.96 -22.18
C VAL A 387 -11.55 -45.59 -22.84
N SER A 388 -11.44 -45.54 -24.16
CA SER A 388 -11.42 -44.27 -24.92
C SER A 388 -12.77 -43.55 -24.96
N ASN A 389 -13.85 -44.23 -24.58
CA ASN A 389 -15.22 -43.72 -24.61
C ASN A 389 -15.92 -43.87 -23.25
N ALA A 390 -15.17 -43.68 -22.16
CA ALA A 390 -15.71 -43.65 -20.81
C ALA A 390 -16.81 -42.58 -20.72
N TYR A 391 -17.86 -42.86 -19.94
CA TYR A 391 -18.95 -41.91 -19.77
C TYR A 391 -18.51 -40.69 -18.96
N ALA A 392 -17.75 -40.93 -17.89
CA ALA A 392 -17.11 -39.91 -17.06
C ALA A 392 -15.65 -40.33 -16.82
N GLY A 393 -14.74 -39.35 -16.80
CA GLY A 393 -13.31 -39.64 -16.66
C GLY A 393 -12.72 -40.38 -17.86
N SER A 394 -11.82 -41.31 -17.58
CA SER A 394 -11.03 -42.12 -18.50
C SER A 394 -11.16 -43.63 -18.25
N LYS A 395 -11.86 -44.02 -17.18
CA LYS A 395 -12.00 -45.41 -16.73
C LYS A 395 -13.46 -45.80 -16.54
N VAL A 396 -13.68 -47.11 -16.46
CA VAL A 396 -14.98 -47.74 -16.16
C VAL A 396 -14.77 -48.90 -15.20
N MET A 397 -15.80 -49.24 -14.43
CA MET A 397 -15.84 -50.51 -13.71
C MET A 397 -16.43 -51.57 -14.64
N ARG A 398 -15.57 -52.43 -15.17
CA ARG A 398 -15.95 -53.56 -16.02
C ARG A 398 -16.28 -54.78 -15.18
N ALA A 399 -17.43 -55.39 -15.39
CA ALA A 399 -17.82 -56.66 -14.79
C ALA A 399 -18.00 -57.73 -15.87
N THR A 400 -17.41 -58.90 -15.65
CA THR A 400 -17.49 -60.07 -16.55
C THR A 400 -18.10 -61.25 -15.82
N GLY A 401 -19.16 -61.85 -16.36
CA GLY A 401 -19.94 -62.88 -15.68
C GLY A 401 -20.62 -62.35 -14.40
N ASP A 402 -21.30 -63.24 -13.67
CA ASP A 402 -22.08 -62.90 -12.47
C ASP A 402 -21.19 -62.35 -11.33
N SER A 403 -21.14 -61.02 -11.22
CA SER A 403 -20.20 -60.26 -10.38
C SER A 403 -20.96 -59.54 -9.27
N VAL A 404 -20.88 -60.09 -8.06
CA VAL A 404 -21.60 -59.62 -6.87
C VAL A 404 -20.66 -58.91 -5.90
N ASN A 405 -21.09 -57.73 -5.48
CA ASN A 405 -20.29 -56.72 -4.80
C ASN A 405 -21.08 -56.04 -3.69
N TYR A 406 -20.50 -56.00 -2.49
CA TYR A 406 -21.08 -55.26 -1.37
C TYR A 406 -20.09 -54.23 -0.84
N PRO A 407 -20.57 -53.01 -0.47
CA PRO A 407 -19.73 -51.99 0.13
C PRO A 407 -19.14 -52.47 1.45
N THR A 408 -17.84 -52.25 1.63
CA THR A 408 -17.07 -52.49 2.86
C THR A 408 -16.40 -51.19 3.28
N THR A 409 -15.70 -51.14 4.42
CA THR A 409 -14.89 -49.95 4.75
C THR A 409 -13.67 -49.91 3.82
N PRO A 410 -13.34 -48.80 3.13
CA PRO A 410 -13.79 -47.41 3.34
C PRO A 410 -14.93 -46.92 2.40
N ASN A 411 -15.63 -47.79 1.68
CA ASN A 411 -16.67 -47.45 0.69
C ASN A 411 -18.01 -46.94 1.27
N PHE A 412 -18.03 -46.49 2.52
CA PHE A 412 -19.16 -45.82 3.14
C PHE A 412 -18.85 -44.34 3.31
N PHE A 413 -19.75 -43.48 2.87
CA PHE A 413 -19.64 -42.03 2.99
C PHE A 413 -20.81 -41.47 3.78
N ALA A 414 -20.55 -40.35 4.48
CA ALA A 414 -21.52 -39.74 5.37
C ALA A 414 -22.69 -39.12 4.60
N ILE A 415 -23.90 -39.23 5.16
CA ILE A 415 -25.12 -38.62 4.66
C ILE A 415 -25.85 -37.87 5.77
N ASP A 416 -26.58 -36.83 5.38
CA ASP A 416 -27.52 -36.13 6.25
C ASP A 416 -28.95 -36.56 5.88
N PRO A 417 -29.62 -37.42 6.68
CA PRO A 417 -30.95 -37.93 6.34
C PRO A 417 -32.04 -36.86 6.33
N THR A 418 -31.75 -35.62 6.76
CA THR A 418 -32.68 -34.48 6.64
C THR A 418 -32.67 -33.85 5.24
N LYS A 419 -31.71 -34.22 4.40
CA LYS A 419 -31.55 -33.73 3.03
C LYS A 419 -32.03 -34.76 2.01
N THR A 420 -32.30 -34.29 0.79
CA THR A 420 -32.65 -35.15 -0.35
C THR A 420 -31.45 -35.24 -1.28
N TYR A 421 -31.13 -36.45 -1.71
CA TYR A 421 -30.01 -36.74 -2.60
C TYR A 421 -30.51 -37.40 -3.88
N LEU A 422 -29.83 -37.15 -5.00
CA LEU A 422 -30.02 -37.85 -6.26
C LEU A 422 -28.96 -38.95 -6.38
N LEU A 423 -29.42 -40.19 -6.51
CA LEU A 423 -28.59 -41.34 -6.85
C LEU A 423 -28.64 -41.53 -8.35
N GLU A 424 -27.48 -41.61 -9.00
CA GLU A 424 -27.34 -41.83 -10.43
C GLU A 424 -26.41 -43.02 -10.68
N ILE A 425 -26.81 -43.91 -11.58
CA ILE A 425 -25.97 -45.00 -12.08
C ILE A 425 -26.01 -44.94 -13.60
N VAL A 426 -24.83 -44.98 -14.23
CA VAL A 426 -24.70 -45.08 -15.69
C VAL A 426 -23.97 -46.36 -16.03
N ALA A 427 -24.59 -47.19 -16.86
CA ALA A 427 -24.04 -48.46 -17.28
C ALA A 427 -24.32 -48.73 -18.76
N ARG A 428 -23.55 -49.62 -19.36
CA ARG A 428 -23.75 -50.11 -20.73
C ARG A 428 -23.41 -51.60 -20.85
N GLU A 429 -24.03 -52.22 -21.83
CA GLU A 429 -23.63 -53.54 -22.32
C GLU A 429 -22.26 -53.45 -23.03
N VAL A 430 -21.45 -54.49 -22.96
CA VAL A 430 -20.23 -54.64 -23.78
C VAL A 430 -20.30 -55.93 -24.58
N VAL A 431 -20.69 -57.05 -23.95
CA VAL A 431 -20.89 -58.35 -24.60
C VAL A 431 -22.08 -59.06 -23.96
N GLY A 432 -23.06 -59.45 -24.78
CA GLY A 432 -24.14 -60.36 -24.37
C GLY A 432 -25.27 -59.67 -23.62
N PRO A 433 -26.39 -60.36 -23.32
CA PRO A 433 -27.42 -59.79 -22.48
C PRO A 433 -26.83 -59.47 -21.10
N THR A 434 -27.02 -58.23 -20.64
CA THR A 434 -26.48 -57.80 -19.35
C THR A 434 -27.60 -57.26 -18.47
N ARG A 435 -27.59 -57.71 -17.22
CA ARG A 435 -28.56 -57.30 -16.19
C ARG A 435 -27.82 -56.89 -14.94
N PHE A 436 -28.27 -55.82 -14.29
CA PHE A 436 -27.71 -55.46 -13.00
C PHE A 436 -28.72 -54.94 -11.97
N TYR A 437 -28.29 -55.01 -10.71
CA TYR A 437 -28.85 -54.23 -9.60
C TYR A 437 -27.75 -53.35 -9.03
N GLY A 438 -28.03 -52.07 -8.79
CA GLY A 438 -27.23 -51.28 -7.86
C GLY A 438 -27.62 -51.65 -6.43
N VAL A 439 -26.63 -51.87 -5.57
CA VAL A 439 -26.83 -52.33 -4.19
C VAL A 439 -26.44 -51.20 -3.26
N TRP A 440 -27.37 -50.76 -2.42
CA TRP A 440 -27.15 -49.70 -1.44
C TRP A 440 -27.27 -50.27 -0.04
N GLN A 441 -26.28 -49.97 0.81
CA GLN A 441 -26.30 -50.32 2.23
C GLN A 441 -26.17 -49.08 3.08
N PHE A 442 -26.84 -49.07 4.22
CA PHE A 442 -26.82 -47.96 5.15
C PHE A 442 -26.22 -48.40 6.48
N ARG A 443 -25.49 -47.49 7.13
CA ARG A 443 -24.99 -47.69 8.50
C ARG A 443 -25.47 -46.56 9.40
N ASP A 444 -25.64 -46.89 10.67
CA ASP A 444 -25.95 -45.92 11.72
C ASP A 444 -24.71 -45.13 12.16
N ALA A 445 -24.87 -44.23 13.13
CA ALA A 445 -23.79 -43.39 13.67
C ALA A 445 -22.62 -44.21 14.28
N SER A 446 -22.88 -45.44 14.71
CA SER A 446 -21.88 -46.35 15.28
C SER A 446 -21.17 -47.20 14.22
N GLY A 447 -21.58 -47.09 12.96
CA GLY A 447 -21.00 -47.84 11.84
C GLY A 447 -21.59 -49.23 11.65
N VAL A 448 -22.70 -49.57 12.31
CA VAL A 448 -23.38 -50.86 12.18
C VAL A 448 -24.33 -50.82 10.98
N ILE A 449 -24.37 -51.91 10.18
CA ILE A 449 -25.27 -52.05 9.03
C ILE A 449 -26.73 -52.05 9.51
N ILE A 450 -27.56 -51.24 8.87
CA ILE A 450 -28.99 -51.16 9.17
C ILE A 450 -29.71 -52.22 8.32
N PRO A 451 -30.48 -53.14 8.94
CA PRO A 451 -31.23 -54.15 8.22
C PRO A 451 -32.37 -53.52 7.41
N HIS A 452 -32.72 -54.15 6.31
CA HIS A 452 -33.83 -53.73 5.46
C HIS A 452 -35.17 -54.01 6.15
N ALA A 453 -35.81 -52.97 6.65
CA ALA A 453 -37.21 -53.01 7.04
C ALA A 453 -38.06 -52.66 5.80
N GLY A 454 -38.79 -53.63 5.25
CA GLY A 454 -39.60 -53.41 4.05
C GLY A 454 -40.53 -52.20 4.17
N GLY A 455 -40.70 -51.44 3.08
CA GLY A 455 -41.70 -50.37 2.97
C GLY A 455 -41.23 -48.92 3.26
N LEU A 456 -40.02 -48.53 2.85
CA LEU A 456 -39.52 -47.14 2.99
C LEU A 456 -39.57 -46.35 1.66
N GLY A 457 -40.76 -46.01 1.19
CA GLY A 457 -40.95 -45.29 -0.08
C GLY A 457 -40.75 -46.16 -1.32
N ALA A 458 -40.44 -45.55 -2.46
CA ALA A 458 -40.39 -46.20 -3.78
C ALA A 458 -39.05 -46.89 -4.11
N TRP A 459 -38.36 -47.49 -3.12
CA TRP A 459 -37.21 -48.35 -3.43
C TRP A 459 -37.66 -49.55 -4.27
N PRO A 460 -37.11 -49.77 -5.48
CA PRO A 460 -37.63 -50.78 -6.39
C PRO A 460 -37.40 -52.26 -6.00
N GLY A 461 -36.65 -52.51 -4.93
CA GLY A 461 -36.37 -53.84 -4.40
C GLY A 461 -35.40 -53.80 -3.22
N GLY A 462 -35.14 -54.94 -2.58
CA GLY A 462 -34.20 -55.06 -1.47
C GLY A 462 -33.87 -56.51 -1.10
N GLY A 463 -32.82 -56.68 -0.30
CA GLY A 463 -32.44 -57.94 0.37
C GLY A 463 -32.57 -57.79 1.89
N VAL A 464 -31.92 -58.66 2.67
CA VAL A 464 -31.99 -58.60 4.15
C VAL A 464 -31.39 -57.32 4.74
N ASP A 465 -30.29 -56.80 4.19
CA ASP A 465 -29.57 -55.61 4.71
C ASP A 465 -29.22 -54.62 3.59
N ARG A 466 -30.05 -54.58 2.54
CA ARG A 466 -29.70 -53.96 1.25
C ARG A 466 -30.93 -53.40 0.55
N TRP A 467 -30.75 -52.29 -0.15
CA TRP A 467 -31.75 -51.68 -1.01
C TRP A 467 -31.25 -51.73 -2.45
N TYR A 468 -32.14 -52.06 -3.39
CA TYR A 468 -31.78 -52.19 -4.79
C TYR A 468 -32.30 -51.01 -5.60
N PHE A 469 -31.40 -50.41 -6.38
CA PHE A 469 -31.74 -49.40 -7.35
C PHE A 469 -30.73 -49.41 -8.50
N PRO A 470 -31.16 -49.54 -9.76
CA PRO A 470 -32.54 -49.85 -10.21
C PRO A 470 -33.00 -51.28 -9.85
N SER A 471 -34.32 -51.56 -9.97
CA SER A 471 -34.86 -52.94 -10.06
C SER A 471 -34.33 -53.60 -11.34
N PRO A 472 -34.22 -54.94 -11.47
CA PRO A 472 -33.26 -55.58 -12.37
C PRO A 472 -33.24 -54.90 -13.74
N ALA A 473 -32.19 -54.11 -13.97
CA ALA A 473 -32.08 -53.29 -15.16
C ALA A 473 -31.43 -54.12 -16.25
N ILE A 474 -32.19 -54.40 -17.30
CA ILE A 474 -31.68 -55.03 -18.52
C ILE A 474 -31.11 -53.91 -19.39
N LEU A 475 -29.82 -53.98 -19.69
CA LEU A 475 -29.16 -52.96 -20.50
C LEU A 475 -29.50 -53.18 -21.98
N PRO A 476 -29.77 -52.10 -22.74
CA PRO A 476 -30.01 -52.20 -24.17
C PRO A 476 -28.80 -52.78 -24.90
N SER A 477 -29.06 -53.62 -25.90
CA SER A 477 -27.99 -54.14 -26.74
C SER A 477 -27.39 -53.03 -27.62
N GLY A 478 -26.10 -53.13 -27.92
CA GLY A 478 -25.38 -52.17 -28.77
C GLY A 478 -24.52 -51.14 -28.02
N GLY A 479 -24.29 -51.35 -26.72
CA GLY A 479 -23.28 -50.61 -25.96
C GLY A 479 -23.57 -49.14 -25.67
N ALA A 480 -24.83 -48.72 -25.74
CA ALA A 480 -25.25 -47.36 -25.38
C ALA A 480 -25.19 -47.14 -23.85
N TRP A 481 -24.69 -45.98 -23.44
CA TRP A 481 -24.73 -45.56 -22.04
C TRP A 481 -26.16 -45.27 -21.60
N THR A 482 -26.65 -46.00 -20.59
CA THR A 482 -27.99 -45.85 -20.04
C THR A 482 -27.90 -45.30 -18.62
N ARG A 483 -28.65 -44.22 -18.34
CA ARG A 483 -28.68 -43.56 -17.03
C ARG A 483 -29.92 -43.95 -16.24
N TYR A 484 -29.73 -44.27 -14.98
CA TYR A 484 -30.78 -44.55 -13.99
C TYR A 484 -30.67 -43.52 -12.88
N THR A 485 -31.80 -42.90 -12.48
CA THR A 485 -31.82 -41.93 -11.37
C THR A 485 -32.89 -42.26 -10.31
N LEU A 486 -32.59 -41.96 -9.04
CA LEU A 486 -33.52 -42.08 -7.92
C LEU A 486 -33.28 -40.97 -6.89
N ALA A 487 -34.30 -40.19 -6.56
CA ALA A 487 -34.25 -39.24 -5.46
C ALA A 487 -34.53 -39.96 -4.12
N VAL A 488 -33.60 -39.83 -3.16
CA VAL A 488 -33.65 -40.45 -1.84
C VAL A 488 -33.58 -39.40 -0.73
N GLY A 489 -34.52 -39.41 0.22
CA GLY A 489 -34.59 -38.50 1.36
C GLY A 489 -35.98 -37.88 1.52
N PRO A 490 -36.17 -36.88 2.40
CA PRO A 490 -37.50 -36.40 2.80
C PRO A 490 -38.40 -35.93 1.65
N ASN A 491 -37.84 -35.42 0.55
CA ASN A 491 -38.56 -35.00 -0.65
C ASN A 491 -38.34 -35.95 -1.85
N GLY A 492 -37.62 -37.05 -1.64
CA GLY A 492 -37.33 -38.05 -2.67
C GLY A 492 -38.45 -39.09 -2.78
N ALA A 493 -38.50 -39.79 -3.92
CA ALA A 493 -39.41 -40.91 -4.13
C ALA A 493 -39.10 -42.08 -3.17
N ALA A 494 -37.84 -42.27 -2.81
CA ALA A 494 -37.37 -43.25 -1.83
C ALA A 494 -36.92 -42.55 -0.53
N GLN A 495 -37.02 -43.26 0.60
CA GLN A 495 -36.65 -42.70 1.91
C GLN A 495 -35.40 -43.38 2.47
N PHE A 496 -34.62 -42.66 3.29
CA PHE A 496 -33.55 -43.28 4.07
C PHE A 496 -34.12 -44.13 5.20
N PRO A 497 -33.47 -45.26 5.56
CA PRO A 497 -33.85 -45.99 6.76
C PRO A 497 -33.56 -45.16 8.02
N LEU A 498 -34.32 -45.44 9.09
CA LEU A 498 -34.19 -44.75 10.36
C LEU A 498 -32.75 -44.87 10.88
N ASN A 499 -32.22 -43.77 11.42
CA ASN A 499 -30.86 -43.67 11.95
C ASN A 499 -29.71 -43.77 10.93
N ALA A 500 -30.00 -43.83 9.62
CA ALA A 500 -28.95 -43.80 8.61
C ALA A 500 -28.05 -42.56 8.78
N ARG A 501 -26.74 -42.79 8.81
CA ARG A 501 -25.70 -41.75 8.84
C ARG A 501 -24.64 -41.96 7.78
N PHE A 502 -24.49 -43.17 7.29
CA PHE A 502 -23.60 -43.48 6.18
C PHE A 502 -24.33 -44.31 5.15
N MET A 503 -23.93 -44.17 3.89
CA MET A 503 -24.37 -45.03 2.80
C MET A 503 -23.18 -45.53 1.99
N GLY A 504 -23.32 -46.70 1.38
CA GLY A 504 -22.32 -47.28 0.49
C GLY A 504 -22.97 -47.91 -0.72
N PHE A 505 -22.20 -47.99 -1.81
CA PHE A 505 -22.63 -48.57 -3.08
C PHE A 505 -21.88 -49.86 -3.39
N GLY A 506 -22.62 -50.85 -3.88
CA GLY A 506 -22.14 -52.08 -4.50
C GLY A 506 -23.05 -52.45 -5.68
N TRP A 507 -22.92 -53.68 -6.19
CA TRP A 507 -23.69 -54.11 -7.35
C TRP A 507 -23.86 -55.63 -7.43
N LEU A 508 -24.88 -56.04 -8.18
CA LEU A 508 -25.05 -57.39 -8.70
C LEU A 508 -25.01 -57.24 -10.22
N ALA A 509 -23.84 -57.40 -10.85
CA ALA A 509 -23.64 -57.20 -12.29
C ALA A 509 -23.68 -58.53 -13.04
N ASN A 510 -24.27 -58.53 -14.24
CA ASN A 510 -24.60 -59.72 -15.03
C ASN A 510 -25.34 -60.79 -14.19
N TYR A 511 -26.23 -60.34 -13.31
CA TYR A 511 -26.92 -61.22 -12.38
C TYR A 511 -27.83 -62.21 -13.11
N SER A 512 -27.60 -63.50 -12.92
CA SER A 512 -28.26 -64.59 -13.66
C SER A 512 -28.04 -64.58 -15.18
N GLU A 513 -26.97 -63.94 -15.66
CA GLU A 513 -26.54 -63.96 -17.07
C GLU A 513 -25.33 -64.90 -17.27
N ALA A 514 -24.83 -65.06 -18.49
CA ALA A 514 -23.76 -66.00 -18.79
C ALA A 514 -22.40 -65.53 -18.24
N ALA A 515 -21.51 -66.49 -17.95
CA ALA A 515 -20.16 -66.19 -17.45
C ALA A 515 -19.29 -65.39 -18.46
N THR A 516 -19.70 -65.33 -19.73
CA THR A 516 -19.03 -64.59 -20.81
C THR A 516 -19.55 -63.17 -20.98
N ASP A 517 -20.65 -62.80 -20.35
CA ASP A 517 -21.29 -61.50 -20.56
C ASP A 517 -20.50 -60.41 -19.85
N VAL A 518 -20.39 -59.24 -20.48
CA VAL A 518 -19.55 -58.12 -20.02
C VAL A 518 -20.37 -56.84 -20.02
N MET A 519 -20.35 -56.12 -18.91
CA MET A 519 -20.94 -54.79 -18.77
C MET A 519 -19.94 -53.79 -18.16
N ASP A 520 -20.14 -52.51 -18.45
CA ASP A 520 -19.38 -51.42 -17.84
C ASP A 520 -20.32 -50.54 -17.02
N PHE A 521 -19.94 -50.22 -15.77
CA PHE A 521 -20.43 -49.03 -15.10
C PHE A 521 -19.51 -47.86 -15.46
N GLY A 522 -20.10 -46.81 -16.03
CA GLY A 522 -19.39 -45.60 -16.41
C GLY A 522 -19.48 -44.49 -15.37
N MET A 523 -20.45 -44.56 -14.46
CA MET A 523 -20.56 -43.62 -13.34
C MET A 523 -21.48 -44.17 -12.25
N VAL A 524 -21.15 -43.89 -10.99
CA VAL A 524 -22.08 -43.99 -9.86
C VAL A 524 -21.95 -42.72 -9.04
N ARG A 525 -23.00 -41.91 -9.00
CA ARG A 525 -22.96 -40.59 -8.40
C ARG A 525 -24.07 -40.42 -7.37
N VAL A 526 -23.73 -39.84 -6.23
CA VAL A 526 -24.68 -39.33 -5.24
C VAL A 526 -24.46 -37.84 -5.13
N SER A 527 -25.49 -37.02 -5.35
CA SER A 527 -25.40 -35.57 -5.22
C SER A 527 -26.50 -35.05 -4.29
N GLU A 528 -26.21 -34.01 -3.49
CA GLU A 528 -27.25 -33.30 -2.75
C GLU A 528 -28.13 -32.55 -3.75
N MET A 529 -29.44 -32.81 -3.74
CA MET A 529 -30.37 -32.05 -4.57
C MET A 529 -30.47 -30.64 -4.01
N GLY A 530 -29.94 -29.66 -4.74
CA GLY A 530 -30.05 -28.26 -4.36
C GLY A 530 -31.52 -27.84 -4.27
N ARG A 531 -31.84 -26.84 -3.45
CA ARG A 531 -33.19 -26.27 -3.31
C ARG A 531 -33.78 -25.70 -4.64
N GLY A 532 -33.04 -25.77 -5.76
CA GLY A 532 -33.35 -25.18 -7.05
C GLY A 532 -33.46 -26.13 -8.24
N GLU A 533 -33.37 -27.46 -8.10
CA GLU A 533 -33.72 -28.39 -9.21
C GLU A 533 -35.25 -28.52 -9.39
N LEU A 534 -35.98 -27.41 -9.25
CA LEU A 534 -37.43 -27.35 -9.20
C LEU A 534 -38.09 -27.26 -10.58
N ILE A 535 -37.31 -27.16 -11.66
CA ILE A 535 -37.81 -27.02 -13.04
C ILE A 535 -37.23 -28.12 -13.92
N VAL A 536 -37.81 -29.32 -13.80
CA VAL A 536 -37.75 -30.38 -14.82
C VAL A 536 -39.02 -30.34 -15.68
N ASP A 537 -39.09 -31.12 -16.77
CA ASP A 537 -40.30 -31.20 -17.60
C ASP A 537 -41.53 -31.53 -16.74
N GLY A 538 -42.56 -30.66 -16.80
CA GLY A 538 -43.78 -30.78 -15.97
C GLY A 538 -43.65 -30.28 -14.53
N ALA A 539 -42.49 -29.81 -14.08
CA ALA A 539 -42.31 -29.37 -12.71
C ALA A 539 -42.98 -28.03 -12.38
N ILE A 540 -43.22 -27.17 -13.37
CA ILE A 540 -44.07 -25.98 -13.25
C ILE A 540 -45.47 -26.31 -13.77
N THR A 541 -46.38 -26.60 -12.86
CA THR A 541 -47.82 -26.77 -13.14
C THR A 541 -48.56 -25.45 -12.97
N SER A 542 -49.76 -25.32 -13.55
CA SER A 542 -50.58 -24.08 -13.44
C SER A 542 -50.80 -23.62 -11.99
N SER A 543 -50.92 -24.55 -11.04
CA SER A 543 -51.06 -24.26 -9.61
C SER A 543 -49.81 -23.68 -8.95
N LYS A 544 -48.61 -23.99 -9.47
CA LYS A 544 -47.32 -23.49 -8.96
C LYS A 544 -46.99 -22.09 -9.47
N LEU A 545 -47.77 -21.57 -10.42
CA LEU A 545 -47.67 -20.21 -10.95
C LEU A 545 -48.58 -19.21 -10.22
N THR A 546 -49.01 -19.50 -8.98
CA THR A 546 -50.03 -18.70 -8.31
C THR A 546 -49.65 -18.32 -6.88
N THR A 547 -49.55 -17.01 -6.64
CA THR A 547 -50.08 -16.28 -5.46
C THR A 547 -50.13 -14.76 -5.66
N GLY A 548 -49.75 -14.19 -6.81
CA GLY A 548 -49.72 -12.74 -6.97
C GLY A 548 -49.85 -12.24 -8.41
N GLU A 549 -48.82 -12.41 -9.23
CA GLU A 549 -48.74 -11.96 -10.62
C GLU A 549 -47.51 -12.62 -11.28
N LEU A 550 -47.54 -12.89 -12.59
CA LEU A 550 -46.33 -13.28 -13.34
C LEU A 550 -45.59 -12.01 -13.77
N ILE A 551 -44.66 -11.52 -12.94
CA ILE A 551 -43.87 -10.32 -13.21
C ILE A 551 -42.63 -10.71 -14.02
N THR A 552 -42.70 -10.69 -15.35
CA THR A 552 -41.54 -10.88 -16.23
C THR A 552 -41.32 -9.66 -17.14
N LEU A 553 -40.07 -9.38 -17.51
CA LEU A 553 -39.73 -8.33 -18.50
C LEU A 553 -40.33 -8.63 -19.88
N SER A 554 -40.36 -9.91 -20.26
CA SER A 554 -41.05 -10.43 -21.44
C SER A 554 -41.47 -11.88 -21.20
N ALA A 555 -42.64 -12.26 -21.70
CA ALA A 555 -43.11 -13.64 -21.74
C ALA A 555 -43.37 -14.04 -23.19
N GLN A 556 -42.78 -15.14 -23.65
CA GLN A 556 -43.15 -15.77 -24.91
C GLN A 556 -44.11 -16.90 -24.61
N ILE A 557 -45.36 -16.77 -25.08
CA ILE A 557 -46.41 -17.78 -24.89
C ILE A 557 -46.86 -18.19 -26.28
N LYS A 558 -46.74 -19.48 -26.62
CA LYS A 558 -47.10 -20.02 -27.94
C LYS A 558 -48.61 -19.91 -28.17
N ASP A 559 -49.39 -20.49 -27.25
CA ASP A 559 -50.85 -20.49 -27.27
C ASP A 559 -51.36 -20.02 -25.89
N ALA A 560 -51.79 -18.76 -25.79
CA ALA A 560 -52.31 -18.19 -24.55
C ALA A 560 -53.85 -18.23 -24.53
N ILE A 561 -54.45 -18.78 -23.47
CA ILE A 561 -55.88 -18.61 -23.17
C ILE A 561 -56.00 -17.56 -22.07
N ILE A 562 -56.48 -16.37 -22.40
CA ILE A 562 -56.61 -15.24 -21.48
C ILE A 562 -58.10 -14.98 -21.23
N THR A 563 -58.56 -15.18 -19.99
CA THR A 563 -59.96 -14.87 -19.60
C THR A 563 -60.13 -13.40 -19.21
N ASP A 564 -59.13 -12.81 -18.54
CA ASP A 564 -59.04 -11.38 -18.22
C ASP A 564 -57.56 -10.96 -18.13
N ALA A 565 -57.21 -9.74 -18.54
CA ALA A 565 -55.85 -9.21 -18.48
C ALA A 565 -55.79 -7.68 -18.41
N LYS A 566 -54.93 -7.16 -17.51
CA LYS A 566 -54.53 -5.74 -17.50
C LYS A 566 -53.32 -5.55 -18.43
N ILE A 567 -53.55 -4.97 -19.61
CA ILE A 567 -52.49 -4.69 -20.59
C ILE A 567 -52.19 -3.18 -20.59
N ALA A 568 -51.00 -2.80 -20.11
CA ALA A 568 -50.60 -1.39 -20.01
C ALA A 568 -50.40 -0.72 -21.38
N SER A 569 -49.80 -1.43 -22.34
CA SER A 569 -49.73 -1.01 -23.73
C SER A 569 -49.61 -2.21 -24.67
N LEU A 570 -50.26 -2.13 -25.83
CA LEU A 570 -50.17 -3.13 -26.89
C LEU A 570 -50.01 -2.39 -28.22
N SER A 571 -48.99 -2.75 -29.00
CA SER A 571 -48.80 -2.17 -30.33
C SER A 571 -49.78 -2.78 -31.32
N ALA A 572 -50.55 -1.93 -32.00
CA ALA A 572 -51.49 -2.34 -33.05
C ALA A 572 -50.81 -3.08 -34.22
N ALA A 573 -49.53 -2.78 -34.50
CA ALA A 573 -48.78 -3.44 -35.58
C ALA A 573 -48.48 -4.93 -35.30
N LYS A 574 -48.56 -5.37 -34.04
CA LYS A 574 -48.33 -6.76 -33.61
C LYS A 574 -49.62 -7.59 -33.53
N LEU A 575 -50.77 -6.97 -33.76
CA LEU A 575 -52.06 -7.64 -33.91
C LEU A 575 -52.24 -8.08 -35.38
N GLN A 576 -51.74 -9.25 -35.76
CA GLN A 576 -52.14 -9.92 -37.01
C GLN A 576 -53.44 -10.69 -36.79
N ALA A 577 -54.54 -9.97 -36.59
CA ALA A 577 -55.87 -10.57 -36.48
C ALA A 577 -56.53 -10.58 -37.86
N GLY A 578 -56.61 -11.75 -38.50
CA GLY A 578 -57.27 -11.92 -39.81
C GLY A 578 -58.77 -11.57 -39.82
N THR A 579 -59.39 -11.44 -38.65
CA THR A 579 -60.73 -10.85 -38.43
C THR A 579 -60.81 -10.28 -37.02
N ALA A 580 -60.03 -9.24 -36.70
CA ALA A 580 -60.41 -8.39 -35.56
C ALA A 580 -61.69 -7.64 -35.97
N LEU A 581 -62.81 -8.00 -35.33
CA LEU A 581 -64.14 -7.45 -35.63
C LEU A 581 -64.11 -5.93 -35.77
N ALA A 582 -64.59 -5.45 -36.91
CA ALA A 582 -65.02 -4.07 -37.06
C ALA A 582 -66.05 -3.74 -35.97
N GLY A 583 -65.80 -2.70 -35.17
CA GLY A 583 -66.83 -2.05 -34.36
C GLY A 583 -66.61 -1.95 -32.84
N SER A 584 -65.61 -2.61 -32.24
CA SER A 584 -65.49 -2.63 -30.75
C SER A 584 -64.22 -2.02 -30.15
N LEU A 585 -63.24 -1.57 -30.96
CA LEU A 585 -62.11 -0.84 -30.41
C LEU A 585 -62.51 0.62 -30.13
N THR A 586 -62.78 0.93 -28.86
CA THR A 586 -63.11 2.29 -28.41
C THR A 586 -61.93 2.91 -27.66
N VAL A 587 -61.59 4.17 -27.97
CA VAL A 587 -60.68 4.96 -27.12
C VAL A 587 -61.56 5.90 -26.29
N SER A 588 -61.58 5.71 -24.97
CA SER A 588 -62.45 6.46 -24.05
C SER A 588 -63.95 6.41 -24.41
N GLY A 589 -64.44 5.20 -24.74
CA GLY A 589 -65.86 4.96 -25.03
C GLY A 589 -66.33 5.39 -26.43
N THR A 590 -65.45 5.93 -27.27
CA THR A 590 -65.78 6.31 -28.67
C THR A 590 -65.12 5.34 -29.65
N ALA A 591 -65.90 4.76 -30.57
CA ALA A 591 -65.37 3.85 -31.58
C ALA A 591 -64.34 4.56 -32.47
N LEU A 592 -63.26 3.86 -32.85
CA LEU A 592 -62.23 4.43 -33.72
C LEU A 592 -62.77 4.79 -35.12
N SER A 593 -63.85 4.15 -35.58
CA SER A 593 -64.58 4.52 -36.79
C SER A 593 -65.14 5.96 -36.74
N THR A 594 -65.42 6.49 -35.55
CA THR A 594 -65.88 7.87 -35.36
C THR A 594 -64.75 8.90 -35.50
N ILE A 595 -63.47 8.47 -35.52
CA ILE A 595 -62.32 9.37 -35.73
C ILE A 595 -62.13 9.69 -37.22
N ASP A 596 -62.47 8.76 -38.12
CA ASP A 596 -62.39 8.95 -39.57
C ASP A 596 -63.39 10.03 -40.04
N GLU A 597 -64.60 10.03 -39.49
CA GLU A 597 -65.59 11.10 -39.71
C GLU A 597 -65.17 12.46 -39.09
N ARG A 598 -64.39 12.45 -38.00
CA ARG A 598 -63.90 13.67 -37.31
C ARG A 598 -62.71 14.34 -38.01
N ALA A 599 -62.03 13.64 -38.92
CA ALA A 599 -60.91 14.18 -39.68
C ALA A 599 -61.36 15.02 -40.90
N ALA A 600 -62.64 14.95 -41.27
CA ALA A 600 -63.17 15.63 -42.46
C ALA A 600 -63.38 17.15 -42.31
N ASP A 601 -63.63 17.67 -41.09
CA ASP A 601 -63.68 19.11 -40.80
C ASP A 601 -63.22 19.44 -39.36
N PRO A 602 -61.91 19.70 -39.15
CA PRO A 602 -61.35 20.02 -37.84
C PRO A 602 -61.75 21.42 -37.32
N ALA A 603 -62.14 22.34 -38.21
CA ALA A 603 -62.39 23.73 -37.87
C ALA A 603 -63.78 23.92 -37.22
N ALA A 604 -64.78 23.14 -37.64
CA ALA A 604 -66.08 23.06 -36.97
C ALA A 604 -65.95 22.58 -35.51
N ARG A 605 -64.93 21.76 -35.21
CA ARG A 605 -64.70 21.15 -33.89
C ARG A 605 -63.99 22.06 -32.91
N ILE A 606 -63.05 22.89 -33.37
CA ILE A 606 -62.35 23.86 -32.52
C ILE A 606 -63.30 24.96 -32.04
N ASN A 607 -64.28 25.32 -32.86
CA ASN A 607 -65.27 26.38 -32.57
C ASN A 607 -66.50 25.89 -31.78
N LEU A 608 -66.50 24.66 -31.27
CA LEU A 608 -67.60 24.09 -30.46
C LEU A 608 -67.50 24.48 -28.97
N GLY A 609 -66.34 24.97 -28.51
CA GLY A 609 -66.14 25.49 -27.16
C GLY A 609 -66.41 27.00 -27.09
N PRO A 610 -67.00 27.52 -26.00
CA PRO A 610 -67.59 28.87 -25.98
C PRO A 610 -66.59 30.05 -26.08
N ILE A 611 -65.27 29.80 -26.06
CA ILE A 611 -64.25 30.85 -25.90
C ILE A 611 -63.18 30.84 -27.01
N THR A 612 -62.86 29.69 -27.58
CA THR A 612 -61.88 29.59 -28.66
C THR A 612 -62.57 29.86 -29.98
N LYS A 613 -62.41 31.08 -30.51
CA LYS A 613 -62.86 31.45 -31.85
C LYS A 613 -61.67 31.53 -32.79
N VAL A 614 -61.32 30.39 -33.40
CA VAL A 614 -60.46 30.39 -34.58
C VAL A 614 -61.39 30.32 -35.76
N ASP A 615 -61.78 31.49 -36.27
CA ASP A 615 -62.62 31.56 -37.45
C ASP A 615 -61.91 30.79 -38.59
N PRO A 616 -62.56 29.78 -39.20
CA PRO A 616 -61.96 29.04 -40.31
C PRO A 616 -61.50 30.01 -41.40
N GLY A 617 -60.21 29.99 -41.75
CA GLY A 617 -59.61 30.90 -42.74
C GLY A 617 -59.04 32.22 -42.20
N LYS A 618 -59.03 32.49 -40.88
CA LYS A 618 -58.45 33.75 -40.34
C LYS A 618 -56.95 33.72 -40.03
N ILE A 619 -56.30 32.57 -40.16
CA ILE A 619 -54.86 32.49 -40.39
C ILE A 619 -54.69 31.81 -41.74
N THR A 620 -54.32 32.58 -42.77
CA THR A 620 -54.12 32.09 -44.15
C THR A 620 -52.65 32.28 -44.53
N VAL A 621 -51.94 31.18 -44.81
CA VAL A 621 -50.61 31.21 -45.44
C VAL A 621 -50.80 30.70 -46.87
N SER A 622 -50.64 31.57 -47.87
CA SER A 622 -50.93 31.26 -49.28
C SER A 622 -49.88 31.84 -50.22
N GLY A 623 -49.57 31.12 -51.31
CA GLY A 623 -48.48 31.46 -52.23
C GLY A 623 -47.18 30.74 -51.86
N SER A 624 -46.03 31.14 -52.44
CA SER A 624 -44.73 30.55 -52.09
C SER A 624 -44.15 31.05 -50.75
N THR A 625 -44.91 31.87 -50.01
CA THR A 625 -44.55 32.47 -48.73
C THR A 625 -44.87 31.53 -47.56
N THR A 626 -44.03 31.54 -46.53
CA THR A 626 -44.11 30.66 -45.36
C THR A 626 -44.00 31.47 -44.07
N LEU A 627 -44.22 30.85 -42.90
CA LEU A 627 -43.90 31.46 -41.58
C LEU A 627 -42.42 31.87 -41.43
N ALA A 628 -41.56 31.52 -42.39
CA ALA A 628 -40.20 32.05 -42.49
C ALA A 628 -40.14 33.52 -42.98
N ASP A 629 -41.20 34.06 -43.59
CA ASP A 629 -41.25 35.46 -44.05
C ASP A 629 -41.43 36.46 -42.89
N TRP A 630 -41.81 36.01 -41.70
CA TRP A 630 -41.74 36.79 -40.44
C TRP A 630 -40.32 36.81 -39.82
N ARG A 631 -39.31 36.33 -40.56
CA ARG A 631 -37.91 36.20 -40.14
C ARG A 631 -36.89 36.77 -41.16
N ASN A 632 -37.17 37.86 -41.89
CA ASN A 632 -36.17 38.49 -42.79
C ASN A 632 -36.12 40.05 -42.71
N PRO A 633 -35.03 40.72 -43.13
CA PRO A 633 -34.12 41.47 -42.26
C PRO A 633 -34.36 43.00 -42.29
N GLY A 634 -35.60 43.41 -42.07
CA GLY A 634 -36.02 44.82 -42.05
C GLY A 634 -36.97 45.12 -40.90
N ASP A 635 -36.50 44.86 -39.68
CA ASP A 635 -36.93 45.35 -38.36
C ASP A 635 -38.41 45.72 -38.10
N LEU A 636 -39.37 44.82 -38.33
CA LEU A 636 -40.75 45.00 -37.87
C LEU A 636 -41.46 43.71 -37.42
N THR A 637 -40.74 42.76 -36.81
CA THR A 637 -41.41 41.70 -36.04
C THR A 637 -41.72 42.24 -34.63
N THR A 638 -42.78 43.06 -34.53
CA THR A 638 -43.30 43.55 -33.26
C THR A 638 -44.17 42.49 -32.59
N ILE A 639 -43.82 42.11 -31.36
CA ILE A 639 -44.75 41.52 -30.41
C ILE A 639 -45.39 42.70 -29.69
N ASN A 640 -46.71 42.88 -29.80
CA ASN A 640 -47.42 43.94 -29.09
C ASN A 640 -47.08 43.88 -27.59
N GLY A 641 -46.29 44.84 -27.11
CA GLY A 641 -45.57 44.79 -25.82
C GLY A 641 -46.44 44.88 -24.57
N ASN A 642 -47.75 45.06 -24.69
CA ASN A 642 -48.65 45.23 -23.54
C ASN A 642 -49.02 43.90 -22.85
N GLN A 643 -48.38 42.79 -23.22
CA GLN A 643 -48.61 41.45 -22.65
C GLN A 643 -47.34 40.73 -22.17
N LEU A 644 -46.21 41.42 -22.08
CA LEU A 644 -44.97 40.84 -21.54
C LEU A 644 -44.95 41.06 -20.01
N GLY A 645 -45.22 39.99 -19.25
CA GLY A 645 -45.12 40.01 -17.79
C GLY A 645 -43.67 40.06 -17.32
N THR A 646 -43.44 40.52 -16.08
CA THR A 646 -42.11 40.46 -15.45
C THR A 646 -41.55 39.03 -15.47
N GLY A 647 -40.33 38.87 -15.99
CA GLY A 647 -39.62 37.59 -16.04
C GLY A 647 -39.85 36.73 -17.29
N THR A 648 -40.66 37.16 -18.26
CA THR A 648 -40.90 36.40 -19.50
C THR A 648 -39.79 36.54 -20.54
N VAL A 649 -38.82 37.44 -20.31
CA VAL A 649 -37.64 37.63 -21.16
C VAL A 649 -36.39 37.63 -20.28
N ARG A 650 -35.48 36.69 -20.52
CA ARG A 650 -34.07 36.79 -20.10
C ARG A 650 -33.27 37.29 -21.29
N ALA A 651 -32.90 38.56 -21.29
CA ALA A 651 -32.03 39.13 -22.31
C ALA A 651 -30.59 39.17 -21.76
N GLU A 652 -29.64 38.67 -22.53
CA GLU A 652 -28.21 38.76 -22.18
C GLU A 652 -27.68 40.20 -22.33
N ALA A 653 -28.36 41.04 -23.12
CA ALA A 653 -28.22 42.49 -23.13
C ALA A 653 -29.57 43.12 -23.53
N ALA A 654 -30.11 44.00 -22.69
CA ALA A 654 -31.27 44.82 -23.02
C ALA A 654 -31.02 46.27 -22.57
N VAL A 655 -31.26 47.22 -23.48
CA VAL A 655 -31.09 48.65 -23.24
C VAL A 655 -32.46 49.25 -22.89
N PHE A 656 -32.57 49.86 -21.72
CA PHE A 656 -33.79 50.54 -21.27
C PHE A 656 -33.48 52.01 -20.97
N GLY A 657 -34.20 52.95 -21.62
CA GLY A 657 -34.39 54.30 -21.09
C GLY A 657 -33.53 55.46 -21.62
N GLN A 658 -33.24 55.55 -22.91
CA GLN A 658 -32.74 56.82 -23.47
C GLN A 658 -33.93 57.69 -23.93
N ARG A 659 -34.30 58.73 -23.17
CA ARG A 659 -35.29 59.74 -23.60
C ARG A 659 -34.73 60.72 -24.65
N GLY A 660 -33.80 60.27 -25.51
CA GLY A 660 -33.39 60.98 -26.72
C GLY A 660 -32.80 62.39 -26.57
N ILE A 661 -32.51 62.90 -25.36
CA ILE A 661 -31.89 64.22 -25.13
C ILE A 661 -30.43 64.07 -24.69
N GLN A 662 -29.53 64.78 -25.35
CA GLN A 662 -28.11 64.93 -25.03
C GLN A 662 -27.84 66.39 -24.64
N VAL A 663 -27.17 66.61 -23.51
CA VAL A 663 -26.77 67.93 -23.03
C VAL A 663 -25.25 67.98 -23.05
N ASP A 664 -24.69 68.87 -23.88
CA ASP A 664 -23.26 69.03 -24.08
C ASP A 664 -22.82 70.41 -23.58
N ASP A 665 -21.72 70.45 -22.83
CA ASP A 665 -21.02 71.66 -22.37
C ASP A 665 -21.84 72.62 -21.46
N VAL A 666 -22.99 72.18 -20.95
CA VAL A 666 -23.71 72.87 -19.87
C VAL A 666 -23.31 72.26 -18.52
N GLN A 667 -22.50 72.98 -17.74
CA GLN A 667 -22.08 72.60 -16.39
C GLN A 667 -22.88 73.39 -15.35
N PHE A 668 -23.33 72.72 -14.28
CA PHE A 668 -24.01 73.36 -13.14
C PHE A 668 -23.10 73.40 -11.92
N ASP A 669 -23.05 74.54 -11.23
CA ASP A 669 -22.25 74.71 -10.00
C ASP A 669 -23.12 75.30 -8.87
N PHE A 670 -22.99 74.76 -7.66
CA PHE A 670 -23.71 75.24 -6.47
C PHE A 670 -22.93 76.34 -5.75
N ASN A 671 -23.63 77.17 -4.98
CA ASN A 671 -23.10 78.35 -4.29
C ASN A 671 -22.29 79.29 -5.20
N ASN A 672 -22.59 79.29 -6.51
CA ASN A 672 -21.92 80.09 -7.54
C ASN A 672 -23.00 80.91 -8.27
N PRO A 673 -22.86 82.25 -8.42
CA PRO A 673 -21.74 83.09 -7.97
C PRO A 673 -21.71 83.38 -6.47
N THR A 674 -22.79 83.06 -5.73
CA THR A 674 -22.90 83.32 -4.29
C THR A 674 -23.66 82.18 -3.60
N ALA A 675 -23.60 82.13 -2.26
CA ALA A 675 -24.25 81.10 -1.47
C ALA A 675 -25.76 80.97 -1.80
N ASN A 676 -26.24 79.72 -1.83
CA ASN A 676 -27.61 79.32 -2.18
C ASN A 676 -28.06 79.72 -3.61
N LYS A 677 -27.12 79.88 -4.54
CA LYS A 677 -27.43 79.96 -5.97
C LYS A 677 -26.82 78.79 -6.73
N VAL A 678 -27.50 78.38 -7.80
CA VAL A 678 -26.95 77.44 -8.78
C VAL A 678 -26.75 78.19 -10.10
N SER A 679 -25.53 78.22 -10.60
CA SER A 679 -25.21 78.77 -11.92
C SER A 679 -25.06 77.66 -12.95
N TRP A 680 -25.23 77.99 -14.23
CA TRP A 680 -24.90 77.12 -15.34
C TRP A 680 -24.17 77.84 -16.47
N THR A 681 -23.28 77.12 -17.14
CA THR A 681 -22.54 77.62 -18.31
C THR A 681 -23.41 77.63 -19.57
N ALA A 682 -22.96 78.37 -20.60
CA ALA A 682 -23.52 78.23 -21.93
C ALA A 682 -23.09 76.89 -22.54
N GLY A 683 -23.94 76.28 -23.36
CA GLY A 683 -23.68 74.98 -23.98
C GLY A 683 -24.72 74.64 -25.03
N THR A 684 -24.91 73.35 -25.35
CA THR A 684 -25.92 72.91 -26.32
C THR A 684 -26.75 71.74 -25.81
N ILE A 685 -28.02 71.70 -26.23
CA ILE A 685 -28.93 70.59 -26.00
C ILE A 685 -29.35 70.04 -27.35
N ARG A 686 -29.23 68.72 -27.53
CA ARG A 686 -29.68 68.00 -28.72
C ARG A 686 -30.77 67.03 -28.34
N TYR A 687 -31.79 66.94 -29.16
CA TYR A 687 -32.86 65.97 -28.96
C TYR A 687 -33.44 65.54 -30.31
N ILE A 688 -34.14 64.42 -30.37
CA ILE A 688 -34.83 64.01 -31.61
C ILE A 688 -36.16 64.77 -31.67
N GLY A 689 -36.38 65.57 -32.72
CA GLY A 689 -37.63 66.28 -32.96
C GLY A 689 -38.79 65.33 -33.29
N ASP A 690 -40.01 65.84 -33.28
CA ASP A 690 -41.22 65.02 -33.56
C ASP A 690 -41.24 64.46 -35.00
N ASP A 691 -40.39 64.99 -35.88
CA ASP A 691 -40.15 64.52 -37.24
C ASP A 691 -39.10 63.39 -37.33
N GLY A 692 -38.51 62.99 -36.20
CA GLY A 692 -37.50 61.93 -36.11
C GLY A 692 -36.07 62.38 -36.40
N ASN A 693 -35.81 63.66 -36.70
CA ASN A 693 -34.47 64.17 -36.95
C ASN A 693 -33.84 64.77 -35.68
N ILE A 694 -32.51 64.84 -35.61
CA ILE A 694 -31.82 65.47 -34.48
C ILE A 694 -31.93 67.00 -34.57
N VAL A 695 -32.47 67.59 -33.52
CA VAL A 695 -32.61 69.02 -33.27
C VAL A 695 -31.56 69.46 -32.25
N THR A 696 -30.74 70.45 -32.59
CA THR A 696 -29.73 71.04 -31.70
C THR A 696 -30.12 72.49 -31.34
N ARG A 697 -29.98 72.86 -30.07
CA ARG A 697 -30.25 74.20 -29.53
C ARG A 697 -29.09 74.67 -28.65
N SER A 698 -28.66 75.91 -28.81
CA SER A 698 -27.67 76.53 -27.92
C SER A 698 -28.34 77.15 -26.71
N ILE A 699 -27.79 76.89 -25.53
CA ILE A 699 -28.25 77.39 -24.23
C ILE A 699 -27.31 78.46 -23.74
N THR A 700 -27.84 79.59 -23.28
CA THR A 700 -27.03 80.65 -22.68
C THR A 700 -26.75 80.39 -21.20
N ALA A 701 -25.59 80.85 -20.72
CA ALA A 701 -25.24 80.82 -19.30
C ALA A 701 -26.25 81.62 -18.47
N GLY A 702 -26.49 81.18 -17.23
CA GLY A 702 -27.43 81.83 -16.32
C GLY A 702 -27.29 81.30 -14.90
N ASP A 703 -28.15 81.77 -13.99
CA ASP A 703 -28.19 81.30 -12.61
C ASP A 703 -29.61 81.36 -12.02
N GLY A 704 -29.83 80.58 -10.96
CA GLY A 704 -31.07 80.51 -10.20
C GLY A 704 -30.81 80.61 -8.70
N THR A 705 -31.65 81.37 -7.99
CA THR A 705 -31.57 81.52 -6.53
C THR A 705 -32.45 80.50 -5.82
N TRP A 706 -31.86 79.70 -4.93
CA TRP A 706 -32.61 78.83 -4.03
C TRP A 706 -33.04 79.59 -2.78
N THR A 707 -34.30 79.41 -2.39
CA THR A 707 -34.89 80.04 -1.20
C THR A 707 -35.34 79.00 -0.17
N SER A 708 -36.08 77.98 -0.62
CA SER A 708 -36.45 76.81 0.18
C SER A 708 -36.86 75.65 -0.75
N GLY A 709 -36.94 74.43 -0.21
CA GLY A 709 -37.43 73.27 -0.96
C GLY A 709 -36.43 72.77 -2.03
N THR A 710 -36.92 72.46 -3.22
CA THR A 710 -36.07 72.07 -4.37
C THR A 710 -36.26 73.08 -5.48
N LEU A 711 -35.16 73.68 -5.93
CA LEU A 711 -35.11 74.48 -7.14
C LEU A 711 -34.75 73.55 -8.31
N PHE A 712 -35.69 73.34 -9.22
CA PHE A 712 -35.48 72.57 -10.44
C PHE A 712 -34.97 73.48 -11.54
N ILE A 713 -33.92 73.05 -12.23
CA ILE A 713 -33.39 73.71 -13.41
C ILE A 713 -33.81 72.88 -14.61
N CYS A 714 -34.72 73.42 -15.39
CA CYS A 714 -35.44 72.73 -16.45
C CYS A 714 -35.11 73.33 -17.81
N TYR A 715 -34.96 72.47 -18.81
CA TYR A 715 -35.02 72.86 -20.21
C TYR A 715 -36.45 72.67 -20.71
N GLN A 716 -37.04 73.71 -21.28
CA GLN A 716 -38.28 73.59 -22.04
C GLN A 716 -37.93 73.27 -23.50
N LYS A 717 -38.67 72.39 -24.15
CA LYS A 717 -38.49 72.06 -25.57
C LYS A 717 -38.41 73.34 -26.40
N ASP A 718 -37.40 73.37 -27.27
CA ASP A 718 -37.04 74.49 -28.16
C ASP A 718 -36.57 75.81 -27.53
N ALA A 719 -36.47 75.91 -26.21
CA ALA A 719 -35.95 77.12 -25.57
C ALA A 719 -34.44 77.31 -25.80
N THR A 720 -33.95 78.54 -25.60
CA THR A 720 -32.50 78.87 -25.64
C THR A 720 -31.94 79.26 -24.28
N VAL A 721 -32.76 79.17 -23.23
CA VAL A 721 -32.39 79.45 -21.83
C VAL A 721 -32.96 78.37 -20.92
N LEU A 722 -32.32 78.13 -19.77
CA LEU A 722 -32.84 77.22 -18.74
C LEU A 722 -33.73 77.96 -17.76
N THR A 723 -34.79 77.28 -17.32
CA THR A 723 -35.75 77.79 -16.35
C THR A 723 -35.43 77.26 -14.96
N ALA A 724 -35.21 78.15 -14.00
CA ALA A 724 -35.09 77.79 -12.58
C ALA A 724 -36.44 77.99 -11.88
N THR A 725 -37.06 76.91 -11.39
CA THR A 725 -38.38 76.96 -10.76
C THR A 725 -38.48 76.04 -9.54
N THR A 726 -39.16 76.49 -8.49
CA THR A 726 -39.52 75.63 -7.35
C THR A 726 -40.92 75.02 -7.52
N ASN A 727 -41.66 75.38 -8.57
CA ASN A 727 -42.99 74.83 -8.84
C ASN A 727 -42.87 73.48 -9.56
N ALA A 728 -43.26 72.42 -8.87
CA ALA A 728 -43.25 71.06 -9.42
C ALA A 728 -44.18 70.90 -10.62
N ALA A 729 -45.33 71.57 -10.68
CA ALA A 729 -46.23 71.44 -11.81
C ALA A 729 -45.58 71.92 -13.13
N THR A 730 -44.78 72.98 -13.07
CA THR A 730 -44.04 73.48 -14.24
C THR A 730 -42.84 72.61 -14.57
N ALA A 731 -42.09 72.15 -13.55
CA ALA A 731 -40.89 71.36 -13.75
C ALA A 731 -41.17 69.98 -14.39
N PHE A 732 -42.37 69.43 -14.17
CA PHE A 732 -42.81 68.12 -14.66
C PHE A 732 -43.90 68.19 -15.74
N ASP A 733 -44.09 69.36 -16.35
CA ASP A 733 -44.99 69.51 -17.50
C ASP A 733 -44.40 68.79 -18.75
N ASP A 734 -45.25 68.44 -19.70
CA ASP A 734 -44.90 67.55 -20.83
C ASP A 734 -43.79 68.12 -21.71
N ASP A 735 -43.68 69.45 -21.83
CA ASP A 735 -42.64 70.12 -22.63
C ASP A 735 -41.38 70.49 -21.83
N TYR A 736 -41.32 70.17 -20.53
CA TYR A 736 -40.16 70.46 -19.68
C TYR A 736 -39.38 69.21 -19.32
N VAL A 737 -38.06 69.34 -19.32
CA VAL A 737 -37.11 68.33 -18.88
C VAL A 737 -36.25 68.90 -17.78
N ILE A 738 -36.31 68.30 -16.60
CA ILE A 738 -35.47 68.68 -15.46
C ILE A 738 -34.04 68.20 -15.73
N LEU A 739 -33.10 69.15 -15.78
CA LEU A 739 -31.68 68.87 -15.99
C LEU A 739 -30.92 68.80 -14.67
N ALA A 740 -31.30 69.63 -13.69
CA ALA A 740 -30.71 69.61 -12.37
C ALA A 740 -31.73 69.94 -11.28
N ALA A 741 -31.47 69.51 -10.06
CA ALA A 741 -32.25 69.84 -8.87
C ALA A 741 -31.31 70.29 -7.75
N TYR A 742 -31.58 71.47 -7.19
CA TYR A 742 -30.76 72.08 -6.14
C TYR A 742 -31.59 72.32 -4.87
N LYS A 743 -31.08 71.88 -3.71
CA LYS A 743 -31.77 71.98 -2.42
C LYS A 743 -31.08 72.90 -1.41
N GLY A 744 -30.19 73.78 -1.88
CA GLY A 744 -29.41 74.68 -1.04
C GLY A 744 -28.04 74.12 -0.64
N ASP A 745 -27.18 75.00 -0.14
CA ASP A 745 -25.77 74.74 0.20
C ASP A 745 -25.03 73.94 -0.89
N LYS A 746 -24.61 72.69 -0.62
CA LYS A 746 -23.87 71.85 -1.58
C LYS A 746 -24.73 70.78 -2.28
N HIS A 747 -26.04 70.74 -2.02
CA HIS A 747 -26.93 69.67 -2.50
C HIS A 747 -27.45 69.96 -3.91
N LEU A 748 -26.59 69.79 -4.91
CA LEU A 748 -26.92 69.86 -6.33
C LEU A 748 -26.87 68.47 -6.97
N VAL A 749 -27.96 68.08 -7.65
CA VAL A 749 -28.08 66.83 -8.41
C VAL A 749 -28.26 67.16 -9.88
N THR A 750 -27.33 66.74 -10.74
CA THR A 750 -27.30 67.08 -12.18
C THR A 750 -27.67 65.92 -13.11
N ASP A 751 -28.02 64.76 -12.57
CA ASP A 751 -28.38 63.55 -13.33
C ASP A 751 -29.88 63.20 -13.19
N TYR A 752 -30.73 64.22 -13.05
CA TYR A 752 -32.16 64.03 -12.80
C TYR A 752 -32.83 63.30 -13.99
N GLY A 753 -33.39 62.12 -13.76
CA GLY A 753 -34.07 61.32 -14.79
C GLY A 753 -33.23 60.26 -15.52
N ARG A 754 -31.95 60.06 -15.13
CA ARG A 754 -31.14 58.90 -15.56
C ARG A 754 -31.34 57.71 -14.61
N THR A 755 -31.24 56.48 -15.12
CA THR A 755 -31.37 55.26 -14.30
C THR A 755 -30.20 55.16 -13.31
N ILE A 756 -30.52 55.27 -12.01
CA ILE A 756 -29.58 55.04 -10.90
C ILE A 756 -29.59 53.54 -10.57
N ILE A 757 -28.42 52.90 -10.56
CA ILE A 757 -28.23 51.52 -10.06
C ILE A 757 -27.86 51.62 -8.57
N ASP A 758 -28.75 51.14 -7.68
CA ASP A 758 -28.60 51.21 -6.23
C ASP A 758 -27.64 50.12 -5.71
N GLY A 759 -26.62 50.53 -4.94
CA GLY A 759 -25.40 49.77 -4.63
C GLY A 759 -25.54 48.61 -3.64
N GLY A 760 -26.77 48.18 -3.32
CA GLY A 760 -27.01 47.15 -2.31
C GLY A 760 -26.59 45.72 -2.68
N LEU A 761 -26.32 45.41 -3.94
CA LEU A 761 -26.02 44.04 -4.41
C LEU A 761 -24.89 43.99 -5.45
N LEU A 762 -23.86 44.82 -5.30
CA LEU A 762 -22.62 44.67 -6.07
C LEU A 762 -21.87 43.42 -5.59
N LYS A 763 -21.63 42.45 -6.48
CA LYS A 763 -20.87 41.23 -6.19
C LYS A 763 -19.38 41.59 -6.03
N THR A 764 -18.64 40.91 -5.15
CA THR A 764 -17.19 41.14 -4.97
C THR A 764 -16.47 41.11 -6.32
N GLY A 765 -15.72 42.18 -6.63
CA GLY A 765 -14.99 42.34 -7.90
C GLY A 765 -15.71 43.13 -9.00
N THR A 766 -16.96 43.60 -8.77
CA THR A 766 -17.67 44.47 -9.74
C THR A 766 -17.09 45.87 -9.83
N VAL A 767 -16.44 46.37 -8.78
CA VAL A 767 -15.61 47.57 -8.83
C VAL A 767 -14.15 47.12 -8.69
N ILE A 768 -13.38 47.21 -9.77
CA ILE A 768 -11.92 47.00 -9.75
C ILE A 768 -11.24 48.33 -9.43
N ALA A 769 -10.10 48.29 -8.72
CA ALA A 769 -9.46 49.45 -8.07
C ALA A 769 -9.30 50.69 -8.97
N ASP A 770 -9.16 50.52 -10.28
CA ASP A 770 -9.06 51.60 -11.27
C ASP A 770 -10.33 52.46 -11.40
N GLN A 771 -11.49 51.93 -11.00
CA GLN A 771 -12.78 52.59 -11.09
C GLN A 771 -13.10 53.44 -9.85
N ALA A 772 -12.31 53.34 -8.77
CA ALA A 772 -12.40 54.24 -7.62
C ALA A 772 -11.54 55.47 -7.86
N ARG A 773 -12.16 56.66 -8.03
CA ARG A 773 -11.41 57.92 -8.21
C ARG A 773 -10.61 58.26 -6.94
N LEU A 774 -9.40 58.80 -7.08
CA LEU A 774 -8.64 59.37 -5.96
C LEU A 774 -9.51 60.35 -5.15
N ASN A 775 -9.50 60.23 -3.81
CA ASN A 775 -10.28 60.98 -2.82
C ASN A 775 -11.79 60.65 -2.73
N SER A 776 -12.29 59.59 -3.38
CA SER A 776 -13.71 59.20 -3.28
C SER A 776 -14.04 58.25 -2.12
N ILE A 777 -13.02 57.67 -1.47
CA ILE A 777 -13.16 56.91 -0.22
C ILE A 777 -12.65 57.81 0.90
N ASP A 778 -13.56 58.47 1.63
CA ASP A 778 -13.24 59.20 2.86
C ASP A 778 -13.40 58.30 4.09
N SER A 779 -13.13 58.83 5.29
CA SER A 779 -13.24 58.05 6.53
C SER A 779 -14.65 57.53 6.81
N ASP A 780 -15.68 58.18 6.29
CA ASP A 780 -17.08 57.81 6.53
C ASP A 780 -17.50 56.66 5.60
N ALA A 781 -16.80 56.49 4.48
CA ALA A 781 -16.96 55.37 3.55
C ALA A 781 -16.32 54.06 4.03
N ILE A 782 -15.58 54.07 5.14
CA ILE A 782 -14.97 52.87 5.75
C ILE A 782 -15.72 52.55 7.05
N GLN A 783 -16.32 51.36 7.14
CA GLN A 783 -16.98 50.91 8.38
C GLN A 783 -15.97 50.75 9.53
N ALA A 784 -16.40 51.03 10.76
CA ALA A 784 -15.60 50.74 11.96
C ALA A 784 -15.08 49.28 11.95
N ASP A 785 -13.82 49.10 12.33
CA ASP A 785 -13.07 47.84 12.36
C ASP A 785 -12.80 47.16 11.00
N ALA A 786 -13.16 47.79 9.87
CA ALA A 786 -12.93 47.21 8.55
C ALA A 786 -11.41 47.03 8.23
N VAL A 787 -10.53 47.84 8.83
CA VAL A 787 -9.08 47.76 8.65
C VAL A 787 -8.41 47.11 9.87
N GLU A 788 -8.43 45.77 9.91
CA GLU A 788 -7.62 44.96 10.83
C GLU A 788 -6.10 44.98 10.50
N ALA A 789 -5.25 44.58 11.46
CA ALA A 789 -3.79 44.54 11.30
C ALA A 789 -3.31 43.73 10.08
N ARG A 790 -4.02 42.65 9.70
CA ARG A 790 -3.72 41.84 8.51
C ARG A 790 -3.89 42.60 7.19
N HIS A 791 -4.65 43.70 7.18
CA HIS A 791 -4.86 44.55 6.01
C HIS A 791 -3.73 45.59 5.83
N ILE A 792 -2.80 45.69 6.78
CA ILE A 792 -1.63 46.57 6.71
C ILE A 792 -0.39 45.69 6.56
N GLY A 793 0.31 45.82 5.43
CA GLY A 793 1.57 45.12 5.20
C GLY A 793 2.71 45.63 6.09
N SER A 794 3.80 44.86 6.19
CA SER A 794 5.03 45.31 6.86
C SER A 794 5.53 46.64 6.26
N GLU A 795 5.99 47.56 7.11
CA GLU A 795 6.53 48.88 6.75
C GLU A 795 5.56 49.86 6.05
N GLN A 796 4.27 49.56 5.97
CA GLN A 796 3.30 50.42 5.27
C GLN A 796 2.93 51.70 6.04
N VAL A 797 3.21 51.78 7.36
CA VAL A 797 3.00 52.99 8.15
C VAL A 797 4.36 53.66 8.37
N ASP A 798 4.62 54.76 7.68
CA ASP A 798 5.84 55.55 7.79
C ASP A 798 5.56 56.90 8.48
N THR A 799 6.55 57.79 8.49
CA THR A 799 6.43 59.10 9.16
C THR A 799 5.45 60.06 8.49
N VAL A 800 5.06 59.85 7.22
CA VAL A 800 4.04 60.69 6.57
C VAL A 800 2.63 60.20 6.86
N HIS A 801 2.46 58.92 7.21
CA HIS A 801 1.16 58.34 7.58
C HIS A 801 0.70 58.69 9.00
N LEU A 802 1.58 59.25 9.85
CA LEU A 802 1.28 59.61 11.24
C LEU A 802 1.41 61.13 11.45
N LYS A 803 0.31 61.78 11.86
CA LYS A 803 0.36 63.19 12.27
C LYS A 803 1.12 63.32 13.61
N ALA A 804 1.94 64.35 13.77
CA ALA A 804 2.60 64.67 15.03
C ALA A 804 1.59 64.73 16.20
N GLY A 805 1.83 63.96 17.27
CA GLY A 805 0.97 63.86 18.45
C GLY A 805 -0.22 62.88 18.34
N SER A 806 -0.38 62.16 17.23
CA SER A 806 -1.49 61.19 17.05
C SER A 806 -1.38 59.92 17.89
N ILE A 807 -0.15 59.59 18.32
CA ILE A 807 0.13 58.51 19.26
C ILE A 807 0.32 59.13 20.66
N THR A 808 -0.66 58.96 21.54
CA THR A 808 -0.61 59.41 22.94
C THR A 808 -0.04 58.30 23.83
N THR A 809 0.42 58.65 25.04
CA THR A 809 0.99 57.69 26.01
C THR A 809 0.03 56.55 26.37
N ASP A 810 -1.27 56.82 26.44
CA ASP A 810 -2.30 55.80 26.70
C ASP A 810 -2.40 54.77 25.56
N LYS A 811 -1.96 55.13 24.35
CA LYS A 811 -1.91 54.26 23.17
C LYS A 811 -0.59 53.49 23.03
N LEU A 812 0.39 53.76 23.89
CA LEU A 812 1.68 53.07 23.96
C LEU A 812 1.73 52.24 25.26
N GLN A 813 1.07 51.09 25.29
CA GLN A 813 1.27 50.09 26.35
C GLN A 813 2.61 49.35 26.16
N SER A 814 3.74 50.05 26.31
CA SER A 814 5.06 49.41 26.27
C SER A 814 5.57 49.09 27.68
N THR A 815 5.92 47.84 27.95
CA THR A 815 6.56 47.43 29.22
C THR A 815 8.02 47.88 29.33
N GLU A 816 8.71 48.13 28.22
CA GLU A 816 10.07 48.68 28.15
C GLU A 816 10.22 49.61 26.92
N LEU A 817 11.06 50.64 27.04
CA LEU A 817 11.46 51.53 25.94
C LEU A 817 12.95 51.32 25.63
N SER A 818 13.27 50.48 24.64
CA SER A 818 14.64 50.18 24.21
C SER A 818 15.04 50.97 22.95
N ALA A 819 15.17 52.28 23.08
CA ALA A 819 15.66 53.16 22.01
C ALA A 819 17.10 53.63 22.29
N MET A 820 17.98 53.58 21.28
CA MET A 820 19.40 53.97 21.42
C MET A 820 19.59 55.46 21.78
N PHE A 821 18.67 56.34 21.34
CA PHE A 821 18.63 57.75 21.72
C PHE A 821 17.15 58.19 21.75
N ALA A 822 16.65 58.69 22.88
CA ALA A 822 15.30 59.24 23.00
C ALA A 822 15.34 60.65 23.61
N THR A 823 14.61 61.60 23.02
CA THR A 823 14.34 62.90 23.64
C THR A 823 13.05 62.77 24.45
N ILE A 824 13.19 62.63 25.76
CA ILE A 824 12.08 62.43 26.70
C ILE A 824 11.78 63.76 27.41
N GLY A 825 10.62 64.37 27.18
CA GLY A 825 10.31 65.67 27.79
C GLY A 825 10.18 65.60 29.31
N THR A 826 9.39 64.65 29.84
CA THR A 826 9.37 64.35 31.28
C THR A 826 9.14 62.86 31.47
N PHE A 827 10.09 62.18 32.11
CA PHE A 827 9.95 60.81 32.57
C PHE A 827 9.59 60.82 34.04
N GLN A 828 8.53 60.12 34.42
CA GLN A 828 8.11 59.97 35.81
C GLN A 828 7.74 58.52 36.09
N THR A 829 8.35 57.90 37.10
CA THR A 829 8.17 56.46 37.39
C THR A 829 6.83 56.12 38.04
N ALA A 830 6.17 57.09 38.67
CA ALA A 830 4.81 56.96 39.24
C ALA A 830 4.17 58.34 39.35
N ALA A 831 2.85 58.47 39.17
CA ALA A 831 2.19 59.77 39.18
C ALA A 831 2.31 60.52 40.53
N THR A 832 2.32 59.77 41.65
CA THR A 832 2.49 60.30 43.01
C THR A 832 3.23 59.27 43.89
N GLY A 833 3.58 59.64 45.12
CA GLY A 833 4.35 58.84 46.05
C GLY A 833 5.82 58.75 45.67
N ALA A 834 6.46 57.63 46.03
CA ALA A 834 7.86 57.38 45.77
C ALA A 834 8.10 57.30 44.26
N ARG A 835 8.80 58.28 43.71
CA ARG A 835 8.99 58.39 42.26
C ARG A 835 10.27 59.12 41.90
N THR A 836 10.81 58.78 40.75
CA THR A 836 11.85 59.55 40.07
C THR A 836 11.21 60.35 38.96
N VAL A 837 11.55 61.63 38.86
CA VAL A 837 11.15 62.52 37.76
C VAL A 837 12.41 63.03 37.08
N ILE A 838 12.49 62.87 35.77
CA ILE A 838 13.55 63.40 34.92
C ILE A 838 12.87 64.30 33.91
N SER A 839 13.25 65.58 33.88
CA SER A 839 12.76 66.58 32.93
C SER A 839 13.93 67.39 32.38
N ASP A 840 13.69 68.30 31.44
CA ASP A 840 14.72 69.09 30.76
C ASP A 840 15.70 69.78 31.73
N GLY A 841 16.82 69.11 31.99
CA GLY A 841 17.89 69.59 32.87
C GLY A 841 17.64 69.41 34.37
N LEU A 842 16.58 68.71 34.81
CA LEU A 842 16.20 68.55 36.21
C LEU A 842 15.88 67.08 36.56
N TYR A 843 16.58 66.55 37.57
CA TYR A 843 16.38 65.23 38.16
C TYR A 843 15.85 65.35 39.59
N GLN A 844 14.71 64.74 39.87
CA GLN A 844 14.06 64.77 41.18
C GLN A 844 13.72 63.36 41.67
N VAL A 845 13.85 63.14 42.98
CA VAL A 845 13.37 61.91 43.64
C VAL A 845 12.47 62.31 44.79
N PHE A 846 11.25 61.77 44.80
CA PHE A 846 10.28 61.92 45.88
C PHE A 846 10.18 60.62 46.67
N ASP A 847 9.91 60.74 47.97
CA ASP A 847 9.59 59.58 48.80
C ASP A 847 8.10 59.19 48.73
N ALA A 848 7.74 58.12 49.45
CA ALA A 848 6.38 57.58 49.49
C ALA A 848 5.30 58.60 49.94
N ASN A 849 5.69 59.66 50.64
CA ASN A 849 4.79 60.70 51.14
C ASN A 849 4.75 61.94 50.23
N ASN A 850 5.27 61.86 49.00
CA ASN A 850 5.40 62.97 48.06
C ASN A 850 6.38 64.07 48.49
N VAL A 851 7.29 63.81 49.42
CA VAL A 851 8.32 64.78 49.82
C VAL A 851 9.51 64.64 48.89
N GLU A 852 9.94 65.75 48.29
CA GLU A 852 11.16 65.78 47.49
C GLU A 852 12.38 65.52 48.40
N ARG A 853 13.16 64.50 48.04
CA ARG A 853 14.37 64.10 48.74
C ARG A 853 15.64 64.49 47.99
N VAL A 854 15.56 64.53 46.67
CA VAL A 854 16.69 64.87 45.80
C VAL A 854 16.18 65.81 44.71
N ARG A 855 16.96 66.87 44.44
CA ARG A 855 16.82 67.74 43.28
C ARG A 855 18.19 68.11 42.75
N LEU A 856 18.46 67.77 41.50
CA LEU A 856 19.75 67.95 40.84
C LEU A 856 19.54 68.51 39.43
N GLY A 857 20.30 69.53 39.05
CA GLY A 857 20.23 70.11 37.70
C GLY A 857 20.12 71.63 37.67
N VAL A 858 19.74 72.19 36.52
CA VAL A 858 19.36 73.61 36.38
C VAL A 858 17.86 73.67 36.63
N TRP A 859 17.45 74.48 37.61
CA TRP A 859 16.06 74.61 38.05
C TRP A 859 15.49 76.00 37.78
#